data_AF-A0A6G9GS34-F1
#
_entry.id   AF-A0A6G9GS34-F1
#
_cell.length_a   1.000
_cell.length_b   1.000
_cell.length_c   1.000
_cell.angle_alpha   90.00
_cell.angle_beta   90.00
_cell.angle_gamma   90.00
#
_symmetry.space_group_name_H-M   'P 1'
#
loop_
_entity.id
_entity.type
_entity.pdbx_description
1 polymer ?
#
loop_
_entity_poly.entity_id
_entity_poly.type
_entity_poly.pdbx_seq_one_letter_code
_entity_poly.pdbx_strand_id
1 'polypeptide(L)'
;MSGSAVRGRTVLGRALRGRAATGRASHRRRAGGVCALLGALVLAVLPLPPGGEARAAEQERASSAVTVQGRKGTLDDFSDLKVTVDQTKDLRSQGVRVSWTGGKPTTGYPSYNYLQVMQCWGDDPAGPDREQCVFGVAKKGDKGGGLVALRQLDGDPAETEYVNNGTAESFVPFRPANGEPPTTGSRDFTYFSNLDTNEELFGITRADGTGDLVFPVQTAREAPHLGCGERLGTSTAAKVRDCWLVVVPRGEHDVDGTGGNNQMLQSSPLSTSNWAQRLVFPMGFQPVGDGCALDKAERRMIGSEMATDAITSWQSRLCAGGATRFTFSQSGEDFARSQITAPTDSAPGLAFTIDPVEAPDDAPPVVHAPVALSGLTVGFFWEREGRTQVADIKLTPRLLAKILTASYVNDVRLMTGAESKVPAHLAGNAASIVVDPEFLQLNPQFQEGALNPLANAGAIMVIGDVSDVNAIVWRYVQADSEARSFLEGAADPWGTKVNPYYRELDLDSKVPVDFPKADPTETELTSDGKSITYGQLDWAPYVADMHQGALFVRRGSNGGKSRIEQDTSAPEGVKLVGVPPTHGSRRAYGLVDTASAARYQLGVAALRTSDGRFVKPTEASMLKAVAGMKDTAVPGVRAADPGQARDGAYPLTTLTYAAASTGLETSVRQDYARVLRYAAGQGQTPGYGPGELPPGYVPLPAALRRQTEAAADRLERGDPDAGASEDPAGSASSGGGGAGSGGSGSGPGPDGGAGSAGGSGGDAGGGAAGTGGGGAASADSAAGAGPGSGAPATPPADSANGPKNVARSGGMTPGGVLGVVRWVLLGVLVAGGAAALAGPVLLRISVRRPT
;
A
#
# COMPACT_ATOMS: atom_id res chain seq x y z
N MET A 1 -54.97 32.72 -27.36
CA MET A 1 -55.08 34.20 -27.24
C MET A 1 -53.76 34.78 -27.74
N SER A 2 -53.67 35.21 -29.01
CA SER A 2 -53.68 36.63 -29.44
C SER A 2 -52.72 37.51 -28.62
N GLY A 3 -51.77 38.28 -29.16
CA GLY A 3 -51.45 38.72 -30.52
C GLY A 3 -50.63 40.03 -30.47
N SER A 4 -50.17 40.50 -31.65
CA SER A 4 -49.51 41.78 -32.01
C SER A 4 -47.97 41.84 -31.89
N ALA A 5 -47.16 41.79 -32.97
CA ALA A 5 -47.02 42.62 -34.20
C ALA A 5 -46.43 44.02 -33.91
N VAL A 6 -45.33 44.47 -34.56
CA VAL A 6 -45.25 45.24 -35.83
C VAL A 6 -43.80 45.11 -36.39
N ARG A 7 -43.49 44.55 -37.58
CA ARG A 7 -43.56 44.99 -39.02
C ARG A 7 -42.57 46.10 -39.47
N GLY A 8 -41.70 45.78 -40.45
CA GLY A 8 -40.88 46.74 -41.21
C GLY A 8 -40.15 46.18 -42.45
N ARG A 9 -40.90 45.97 -43.54
CA ARG A 9 -40.61 45.95 -45.01
C ARG A 9 -39.17 45.79 -45.58
N THR A 10 -38.91 44.78 -46.43
CA THR A 10 -38.83 44.73 -47.95
C THR A 10 -37.70 45.58 -48.60
N VAL A 11 -36.80 45.08 -49.47
CA VAL A 11 -36.92 44.73 -50.92
C VAL A 11 -35.57 44.04 -51.33
N LEU A 12 -35.41 42.85 -51.93
CA LEU A 12 -35.79 42.21 -53.22
C LEU A 12 -34.96 42.60 -54.48
N GLY A 13 -34.19 41.64 -55.01
CA GLY A 13 -33.73 41.55 -56.43
C GLY A 13 -32.22 41.73 -56.66
N ARG A 14 -31.56 41.15 -57.69
CA ARG A 14 -31.86 40.12 -58.70
C ARG A 14 -30.54 39.79 -59.45
N ALA A 15 -30.31 38.50 -59.72
CA ALA A 15 -29.64 37.86 -60.87
C ALA A 15 -28.45 38.49 -61.68
N LEU A 16 -27.36 37.70 -61.74
CA LEU A 16 -26.65 37.15 -62.92
C LEU A 16 -25.91 38.01 -63.99
N ARG A 17 -24.76 37.44 -64.42
CA ARG A 17 -23.87 37.71 -65.60
C ARG A 17 -22.81 38.81 -65.35
N GLY A 18 -21.56 38.73 -65.80
CA GLY A 18 -20.85 37.79 -66.68
C GLY A 18 -19.36 38.18 -66.75
N ARG A 19 -18.55 37.26 -67.29
CA ARG A 19 -17.08 37.28 -67.46
C ARG A 19 -16.52 38.55 -68.12
N ALA A 20 -15.32 38.99 -67.72
CA ALA A 20 -14.05 38.79 -68.45
C ALA A 20 -12.83 39.47 -67.78
N ALA A 21 -11.68 38.86 -68.01
CA ALA A 21 -10.32 39.03 -67.48
C ALA A 21 -9.74 40.45 -67.28
N THR A 22 -8.86 40.57 -66.28
CA THR A 22 -7.45 41.01 -66.43
C THR A 22 -6.66 40.87 -65.11
N GLY A 23 -5.38 40.46 -65.20
CA GLY A 23 -4.31 40.99 -64.35
C GLY A 23 -3.94 40.30 -63.01
N ARG A 24 -2.94 39.40 -63.09
CA ARG A 24 -1.82 39.18 -62.15
C ARG A 24 -2.01 39.06 -60.62
N ALA A 25 -1.50 37.92 -60.15
CA ALA A 25 -0.56 37.72 -59.04
C ALA A 25 -1.06 37.24 -57.65
N SER A 26 -0.43 36.12 -57.26
CA SER A 26 -0.10 35.65 -55.90
C SER A 26 -1.09 34.73 -55.16
N HIS A 27 -0.49 33.67 -54.59
CA HIS A 27 -0.97 32.75 -53.56
C HIS A 27 -2.01 31.66 -53.93
N ARG A 28 -1.50 30.55 -54.46
CA ARG A 28 -2.02 29.20 -54.18
C ARG A 28 -0.90 28.31 -53.66
N ARG A 29 -0.94 27.97 -52.37
CA ARG A 29 -0.45 26.72 -51.75
C ARG A 29 -0.51 26.85 -50.21
N ARG A 30 -1.71 26.76 -49.63
CA ARG A 30 -1.91 26.35 -48.21
C ARG A 30 -3.30 25.77 -48.05
N ALA A 31 -3.46 24.50 -48.42
CA ALA A 31 -4.64 23.70 -48.07
C ALA A 31 -4.30 22.21 -47.85
N GLY A 32 -3.06 21.92 -47.44
CA GLY A 32 -2.61 20.57 -47.09
C GLY A 32 -1.97 20.44 -45.70
N GLY A 33 -1.77 21.56 -44.98
CA GLY A 33 -1.05 21.58 -43.69
C GLY A 33 -1.96 21.59 -42.45
N VAL A 34 -3.25 21.88 -42.59
CA VAL A 34 -4.13 22.07 -41.42
C VAL A 34 -4.81 20.77 -40.97
N CYS A 35 -5.04 19.81 -41.87
CA CYS A 35 -5.61 18.52 -41.49
C CYS A 35 -4.59 17.57 -40.81
N ALA A 36 -3.28 17.71 -41.10
CA ALA A 36 -2.25 16.92 -40.44
C ALA A 36 -1.97 17.41 -39.00
N LEU A 37 -2.10 18.72 -38.75
CA LEU A 37 -1.93 19.31 -37.41
C LEU A 37 -3.14 19.05 -36.48
N LEU A 38 -4.36 18.97 -37.03
CA LEU A 38 -5.54 18.56 -36.25
C LEU A 38 -5.56 17.06 -35.94
N GLY A 39 -5.05 16.21 -36.83
CA GLY A 39 -4.84 14.79 -36.54
C GLY A 39 -3.78 14.54 -35.45
N ALA A 40 -2.70 15.33 -35.44
CA ALA A 40 -1.67 15.26 -34.41
C ALA A 40 -2.14 15.80 -33.05
N LEU A 41 -3.05 16.78 -33.02
CA LEU A 41 -3.61 17.32 -31.78
C LEU A 41 -4.64 16.37 -31.12
N VAL A 42 -5.39 15.60 -31.92
CA VAL A 42 -6.31 14.57 -31.40
C VAL A 42 -5.54 13.35 -30.87
N LEU A 43 -4.36 13.04 -31.42
CA LEU A 43 -3.46 12.00 -30.87
C LEU A 43 -2.71 12.45 -29.59
N ALA A 44 -2.62 13.75 -29.31
CA ALA A 44 -2.00 14.28 -28.09
C ALA A 44 -2.97 14.36 -26.88
N VAL A 45 -4.27 14.12 -27.10
CA VAL A 45 -5.32 14.12 -26.07
C VAL A 45 -5.87 12.72 -25.79
N LEU A 46 -5.44 11.70 -26.55
CA LEU A 46 -5.70 10.32 -26.20
C LEU A 46 -4.79 9.92 -25.04
N PRO A 47 -5.31 9.26 -23.98
CA PRO A 47 -4.44 8.64 -22.98
C PRO A 47 -3.48 7.73 -23.73
N LEU A 48 -2.17 7.89 -23.46
CA LEU A 48 -1.16 6.97 -23.94
C LEU A 48 -1.68 5.55 -23.67
N PRO A 49 -1.70 4.64 -24.66
CA PRO A 49 -2.11 3.28 -24.41
C PRO A 49 -1.24 2.75 -23.25
N PRO A 50 -1.83 2.06 -22.27
CA PRO A 50 -1.03 1.37 -21.27
C PRO A 50 0.07 0.57 -21.98
N GLY A 51 1.27 0.59 -21.41
CA GLY A 51 2.36 -0.28 -21.85
C GLY A 51 1.86 -1.72 -22.00
N GLY A 52 2.53 -2.51 -22.83
CA GLY A 52 2.11 -3.90 -23.10
C GLY A 52 1.94 -4.73 -21.82
N GLU A 53 2.58 -4.32 -20.73
CA GLU A 53 2.67 -5.03 -19.46
C GLU A 53 1.55 -4.63 -18.48
N ALA A 54 1.22 -3.34 -18.38
CA ALA A 54 0.00 -2.90 -17.69
C ALA A 54 -1.25 -3.57 -18.29
N ARG A 55 -1.25 -3.82 -19.60
CA ARG A 55 -2.29 -4.62 -20.26
C ARG A 55 -2.28 -6.09 -19.86
N ALA A 56 -1.11 -6.70 -19.67
CA ALA A 56 -1.00 -8.11 -19.30
C ALA A 56 -1.53 -8.36 -17.87
N ALA A 57 -1.13 -7.53 -16.90
CA ALA A 57 -1.67 -7.60 -15.55
C ALA A 57 -3.18 -7.31 -15.54
N GLU A 58 -3.65 -6.27 -16.24
CA GLU A 58 -5.07 -5.96 -16.36
C GLU A 58 -5.87 -7.11 -17.03
N GLN A 59 -5.27 -7.79 -18.01
CA GLN A 59 -5.86 -8.95 -18.67
C GLN A 59 -5.93 -10.18 -17.75
N GLU A 60 -4.89 -10.45 -16.95
CA GLU A 60 -4.91 -11.51 -15.95
C GLU A 60 -5.98 -11.24 -14.89
N ARG A 61 -6.05 -10.00 -14.39
CA ARG A 61 -7.10 -9.54 -13.47
C ARG A 61 -8.48 -9.82 -14.04
N ALA A 62 -8.75 -9.28 -15.24
CA ALA A 62 -9.99 -9.44 -15.98
C ALA A 62 -10.32 -10.91 -16.30
N SER A 63 -9.33 -11.80 -16.39
CA SER A 63 -9.55 -13.22 -16.65
C SER A 63 -10.26 -13.96 -15.50
N SER A 64 -10.21 -13.39 -14.28
CA SER A 64 -10.91 -13.87 -13.10
C SER A 64 -12.11 -13.01 -12.71
N ALA A 65 -12.49 -12.03 -13.52
CA ALA A 65 -13.63 -11.17 -13.23
C ALA A 65 -14.94 -11.98 -13.21
N VAL A 66 -15.81 -11.67 -12.25
CA VAL A 66 -17.10 -12.34 -12.09
C VAL A 66 -18.20 -11.29 -12.07
N THR A 67 -19.21 -11.47 -12.91
CA THR A 67 -20.43 -10.66 -12.91
C THR A 67 -21.60 -11.49 -12.41
N VAL A 68 -22.31 -10.98 -11.40
CA VAL A 68 -23.56 -11.58 -10.88
C VAL A 68 -24.70 -10.60 -11.13
N GLN A 69 -25.82 -11.14 -11.62
CA GLN A 69 -27.05 -10.37 -11.83
C GLN A 69 -27.93 -10.43 -10.58
N GLY A 70 -28.52 -9.29 -10.23
CA GLY A 70 -29.52 -9.20 -9.19
C GLY A 70 -30.77 -10.02 -9.53
N ARG A 71 -31.47 -10.46 -8.50
CA ARG A 71 -32.66 -11.29 -8.65
C ARG A 71 -33.92 -10.44 -8.54
N LYS A 72 -34.98 -10.89 -9.21
CA LYS A 72 -36.31 -10.35 -8.99
C LYS A 72 -36.82 -10.82 -7.62
N GLY A 73 -36.79 -9.91 -6.64
CA GLY A 73 -37.45 -10.08 -5.35
C GLY A 73 -38.95 -9.77 -5.42
N THR A 74 -39.61 -9.71 -4.26
CA THR A 74 -41.05 -9.40 -4.14
C THR A 74 -41.42 -8.04 -4.74
N LEU A 75 -40.52 -7.06 -4.62
CA LEU A 75 -40.72 -5.67 -5.04
C LEU A 75 -39.95 -5.30 -6.32
N ASP A 76 -39.26 -6.27 -6.93
CA ASP A 76 -38.49 -6.14 -8.19
C ASP A 76 -37.54 -4.93 -8.27
N ASP A 77 -36.84 -4.62 -7.19
CA ASP A 77 -35.94 -3.45 -7.14
C ASP A 77 -34.58 -3.68 -7.81
N PHE A 78 -34.20 -4.94 -8.11
CA PHE A 78 -32.81 -5.29 -8.43
C PHE A 78 -32.61 -6.19 -9.67
N SER A 79 -33.65 -6.49 -10.45
CA SER A 79 -33.52 -7.41 -11.60
C SER A 79 -32.62 -6.86 -12.73
N ASP A 80 -32.53 -5.55 -12.85
CA ASP A 80 -31.64 -4.86 -13.80
C ASP A 80 -30.19 -4.71 -13.28
N LEU A 81 -29.97 -4.88 -11.96
CA LEU A 81 -28.67 -4.70 -11.34
C LEU A 81 -27.69 -5.79 -11.80
N LYS A 82 -26.52 -5.38 -12.25
CA LYS A 82 -25.40 -6.29 -12.52
C LYS A 82 -24.17 -5.79 -11.78
N VAL A 83 -23.60 -6.63 -10.93
CA VAL A 83 -22.41 -6.29 -10.14
C VAL A 83 -21.25 -7.15 -10.61
N THR A 84 -20.10 -6.52 -10.85
CA THR A 84 -18.86 -7.15 -11.33
C THR A 84 -17.76 -6.92 -10.31
N VAL A 85 -17.13 -8.01 -9.88
CA VAL A 85 -15.85 -8.00 -9.17
C VAL A 85 -14.76 -8.25 -10.18
N ASP A 86 -13.80 -7.33 -10.27
CA ASP A 86 -12.78 -7.34 -11.33
C ASP A 86 -11.71 -8.43 -11.18
N GLN A 87 -11.56 -8.98 -9.97
CA GLN A 87 -10.63 -10.06 -9.66
C GLN A 87 -11.19 -10.96 -8.55
N THR A 88 -11.21 -12.27 -8.80
CA THR A 88 -11.68 -13.27 -7.81
C THR A 88 -10.69 -14.39 -7.54
N LYS A 89 -9.52 -14.38 -8.17
CA LYS A 89 -8.45 -15.37 -7.99
C LYS A 89 -7.12 -14.73 -7.68
N ASP A 90 -6.21 -15.52 -7.13
CA ASP A 90 -4.84 -15.13 -6.77
C ASP A 90 -4.82 -13.91 -5.85
N LEU A 91 -5.81 -13.85 -4.96
CA LEU A 91 -6.02 -12.73 -4.06
C LEU A 91 -5.04 -12.77 -2.90
N ARG A 92 -4.56 -11.58 -2.53
CA ARG A 92 -3.81 -11.29 -1.29
C ARG A 92 -4.64 -10.33 -0.45
N SER A 93 -4.07 -9.78 0.61
CA SER A 93 -4.60 -8.55 1.21
C SER A 93 -4.43 -7.42 0.20
N GLN A 94 -5.51 -6.96 -0.43
CA GLN A 94 -5.47 -6.05 -1.59
C GLN A 94 -6.83 -5.40 -1.89
N GLY A 95 -6.87 -4.42 -2.79
CA GLY A 95 -8.10 -3.81 -3.28
C GLY A 95 -8.68 -4.54 -4.50
N VAL A 96 -9.95 -4.95 -4.43
CA VAL A 96 -10.73 -5.45 -5.59
C VAL A 96 -11.76 -4.41 -6.02
N ARG A 97 -11.90 -4.15 -7.32
CA ARG A 97 -12.90 -3.20 -7.80
C ARG A 97 -14.24 -3.92 -7.91
N VAL A 98 -15.24 -3.37 -7.23
CA VAL A 98 -16.64 -3.74 -7.34
C VAL A 98 -17.32 -2.66 -8.16
N SER A 99 -17.82 -3.00 -9.34
CA SER A 99 -18.52 -2.08 -10.24
C SER A 99 -19.90 -2.59 -10.58
N TRP A 100 -20.84 -1.70 -10.88
CA TRP A 100 -22.20 -2.12 -11.22
C TRP A 100 -22.86 -1.22 -12.25
N THR A 101 -23.89 -1.78 -12.89
CA THR A 101 -24.77 -1.11 -13.86
C THR A 101 -26.22 -1.51 -13.60
N GLY A 102 -27.18 -0.71 -14.07
CA GLY A 102 -28.61 -1.02 -13.97
C GLY A 102 -29.20 -0.77 -12.58
N GLY A 103 -28.47 -0.08 -11.69
CA GLY A 103 -29.01 0.38 -10.42
C GLY A 103 -29.86 1.64 -10.60
N LYS A 104 -30.86 1.83 -9.72
CA LYS A 104 -31.53 3.13 -9.58
C LYS A 104 -30.55 4.14 -8.95
N PRO A 105 -30.60 5.44 -9.30
CA PRO A 105 -29.74 6.45 -8.67
C PRO A 105 -29.95 6.54 -7.16
N THR A 106 -28.86 6.68 -6.40
CA THR A 106 -28.90 6.85 -4.94
C THR A 106 -29.56 8.18 -4.57
N THR A 107 -30.45 8.18 -3.58
CA THR A 107 -31.14 9.38 -3.08
C THR A 107 -31.05 9.49 -1.55
N GLY A 108 -31.24 10.68 -0.97
CA GLY A 108 -31.37 10.86 0.49
C GLY A 108 -30.07 10.76 1.32
N TYR A 109 -28.90 10.78 0.66
CA TYR A 109 -27.58 10.97 1.27
C TYR A 109 -26.98 9.91 2.26
N PRO A 110 -27.02 8.59 2.00
CA PRO A 110 -27.95 7.83 1.17
C PRO A 110 -29.06 7.20 2.02
N SER A 111 -30.31 7.45 1.62
CA SER A 111 -31.51 6.80 2.18
C SER A 111 -31.89 5.53 1.42
N TYR A 112 -31.70 5.54 0.10
CA TYR A 112 -32.20 4.50 -0.82
C TYR A 112 -31.24 4.25 -1.98
N ASN A 113 -31.39 3.10 -2.63
CA ASN A 113 -30.69 2.75 -3.89
C ASN A 113 -29.16 2.75 -3.76
N TYR A 114 -28.63 1.99 -2.80
CA TYR A 114 -27.19 1.84 -2.57
C TYR A 114 -26.81 0.37 -2.36
N LEU A 115 -25.52 0.06 -2.45
CA LEU A 115 -24.99 -1.28 -2.21
C LEU A 115 -24.24 -1.35 -0.89
N GLN A 116 -24.47 -2.40 -0.11
CA GLN A 116 -23.66 -2.73 1.06
C GLN A 116 -22.74 -3.89 0.70
N VAL A 117 -21.45 -3.78 0.98
CA VAL A 117 -20.45 -4.79 0.63
C VAL A 117 -19.72 -5.26 1.89
N MET A 118 -19.55 -6.57 2.03
CA MET A 118 -18.90 -7.19 3.19
C MET A 118 -18.09 -8.41 2.76
N GLN A 119 -17.06 -8.72 3.52
CA GLN A 119 -16.31 -9.97 3.37
C GLN A 119 -16.84 -11.00 4.34
N CYS A 120 -16.96 -12.24 3.86
CA CYS A 120 -17.39 -13.36 4.67
C CYS A 120 -16.48 -14.57 4.45
N TRP A 121 -16.49 -15.48 5.40
CA TRP A 121 -15.91 -16.81 5.24
C TRP A 121 -17.01 -17.85 5.06
N GLY A 122 -16.66 -19.04 4.59
CA GLY A 122 -17.61 -20.16 4.51
C GLY A 122 -17.15 -21.22 3.52
N ASP A 123 -17.34 -22.49 3.86
CA ASP A 123 -16.93 -23.63 3.05
C ASP A 123 -18.07 -24.17 2.14
N ASP A 124 -19.30 -23.66 2.30
CA ASP A 124 -20.43 -24.04 1.47
C ASP A 124 -20.29 -23.43 0.06
N PRO A 125 -20.28 -24.23 -1.02
CA PRO A 125 -20.21 -23.71 -2.39
C PRO A 125 -21.41 -22.82 -2.80
N ALA A 126 -22.53 -22.83 -2.07
CA ALA A 126 -23.68 -21.96 -2.30
C ALA A 126 -23.48 -20.52 -1.77
N GLY A 127 -22.42 -20.27 -1.00
CA GLY A 127 -22.10 -18.99 -0.39
C GLY A 127 -22.17 -19.02 1.14
N PRO A 128 -21.84 -17.90 1.79
CA PRO A 128 -21.75 -17.83 3.25
C PRO A 128 -23.14 -17.66 3.89
N ASP A 129 -23.23 -18.04 5.16
CA ASP A 129 -24.29 -17.63 6.06
C ASP A 129 -24.07 -16.18 6.53
N ARG A 130 -25.14 -15.46 6.88
CA ARG A 130 -25.06 -14.09 7.42
C ARG A 130 -24.25 -13.98 8.72
N GLU A 131 -24.11 -15.08 9.44
CA GLU A 131 -23.29 -15.16 10.65
C GLU A 131 -21.78 -15.17 10.37
N GLN A 132 -21.36 -15.40 9.12
CA GLN A 132 -19.94 -15.55 8.75
C GLN A 132 -19.34 -14.27 8.16
N CYS A 133 -20.09 -13.16 8.19
CA CYS A 133 -19.73 -11.91 7.53
C CYS A 133 -19.25 -10.84 8.51
N VAL A 134 -18.12 -10.23 8.19
CA VAL A 134 -17.57 -9.05 8.87
C VAL A 134 -18.42 -7.85 8.50
N PHE A 135 -19.36 -7.50 9.38
CA PHE A 135 -20.31 -6.41 9.22
C PHE A 135 -20.90 -5.99 10.56
N GLY A 136 -21.20 -4.71 10.73
CA GLY A 136 -22.06 -4.17 11.76
C GLY A 136 -21.36 -3.45 12.91
N VAL A 137 -20.24 -2.77 12.65
CA VAL A 137 -19.41 -2.11 13.69
C VAL A 137 -19.42 -0.59 13.64
N ALA A 138 -20.03 0.00 12.60
CA ALA A 138 -20.26 1.44 12.57
C ALA A 138 -21.23 1.85 13.69
N LYS A 139 -20.96 3.00 14.33
CA LYS A 139 -21.89 3.60 15.30
C LYS A 139 -23.23 3.92 14.63
N LYS A 140 -24.32 3.89 15.41
CA LYS A 140 -25.69 4.27 15.00
C LYS A 140 -25.63 5.52 14.10
N GLY A 141 -26.11 5.38 12.87
CA GLY A 141 -25.82 6.32 11.79
C GLY A 141 -26.36 7.71 12.04
N ASP A 142 -25.49 8.71 11.95
CA ASP A 142 -25.89 10.06 11.54
C ASP A 142 -26.19 10.10 10.02
N LYS A 143 -25.94 8.98 9.30
CA LYS A 143 -26.22 8.77 7.87
C LYS A 143 -26.84 7.37 7.66
N GLY A 144 -28.04 7.31 7.05
CA GLY A 144 -28.85 6.08 6.91
C GLY A 144 -29.80 5.82 8.09
N GLY A 145 -30.72 4.85 7.99
CA GLY A 145 -31.65 4.55 9.09
C GLY A 145 -31.05 3.68 10.20
N GLY A 146 -31.87 3.39 11.22
CA GLY A 146 -31.39 3.04 12.57
C GLY A 146 -30.51 1.79 12.69
N LEU A 147 -30.75 0.74 11.89
CA LEU A 147 -30.04 -0.55 11.98
C LEU A 147 -29.26 -0.90 10.70
N VAL A 148 -29.21 -0.01 9.70
CA VAL A 148 -28.60 -0.32 8.40
C VAL A 148 -27.13 -0.67 8.46
N ALA A 149 -26.44 -0.23 9.51
CA ALA A 149 -25.01 -0.47 9.74
C ALA A 149 -24.76 -1.37 10.96
N LEU A 150 -25.78 -2.10 11.43
CA LEU A 150 -25.72 -2.93 12.64
C LEU A 150 -26.07 -4.38 12.31
N ARG A 151 -25.70 -5.29 13.22
CA ARG A 151 -26.14 -6.70 13.20
C ARG A 151 -27.49 -6.92 13.88
N GLN A 152 -28.05 -5.87 14.48
CA GLN A 152 -29.34 -5.88 15.15
C GLN A 152 -30.48 -6.01 14.14
N LEU A 153 -31.49 -6.81 14.51
CA LEU A 153 -32.65 -7.12 13.70
C LEU A 153 -33.91 -6.51 14.34
N ASP A 154 -34.77 -5.93 13.50
CA ASP A 154 -36.10 -5.46 13.90
C ASP A 154 -37.03 -5.43 12.68
N GLY A 155 -38.32 -5.64 12.91
CA GLY A 155 -39.40 -5.37 11.94
C GLY A 155 -39.48 -6.27 10.69
N ASP A 156 -38.61 -7.26 10.48
CA ASP A 156 -38.66 -8.15 9.31
C ASP A 156 -39.69 -9.29 9.51
N PRO A 157 -40.80 -9.33 8.74
CA PRO A 157 -41.81 -10.37 8.89
C PRO A 157 -41.34 -11.77 8.52
N ALA A 158 -40.25 -11.89 7.75
CA ALA A 158 -39.65 -13.17 7.36
C ALA A 158 -38.62 -13.67 8.38
N GLU A 159 -38.32 -12.90 9.42
CA GLU A 159 -37.27 -13.23 10.38
C GLU A 159 -37.73 -14.29 11.38
N THR A 160 -37.11 -15.46 11.30
CA THR A 160 -37.40 -16.59 12.20
C THR A 160 -36.17 -17.08 12.98
N GLU A 161 -34.98 -16.61 12.62
CA GLU A 161 -33.71 -17.09 13.19
C GLU A 161 -32.92 -15.92 13.77
N TYR A 162 -32.87 -15.81 15.10
CA TYR A 162 -32.11 -14.77 15.76
C TYR A 162 -31.69 -15.19 17.15
N VAL A 163 -30.63 -14.55 17.66
CA VAL A 163 -30.24 -14.68 19.07
C VAL A 163 -30.88 -13.55 19.84
N ASN A 164 -31.54 -13.88 20.95
CA ASN A 164 -31.94 -12.91 21.97
C ASN A 164 -30.95 -13.01 23.13
N ASN A 165 -30.20 -11.93 23.39
CA ASN A 165 -29.18 -11.88 24.44
C ASN A 165 -29.73 -11.63 25.86
N GLY A 166 -31.06 -11.65 26.03
CA GLY A 166 -31.71 -11.36 27.32
C GLY A 166 -31.86 -9.86 27.61
N THR A 167 -31.40 -8.96 26.73
CA THR A 167 -31.59 -7.50 26.83
C THR A 167 -32.66 -6.97 25.88
N ALA A 168 -33.58 -7.85 25.42
CA ALA A 168 -34.62 -7.56 24.42
C ALA A 168 -34.08 -7.17 23.03
N GLU A 169 -32.82 -7.47 22.74
CA GLU A 169 -32.22 -7.29 21.42
C GLU A 169 -32.24 -8.61 20.63
N SER A 170 -32.73 -8.56 19.39
CA SER A 170 -32.58 -9.64 18.40
C SER A 170 -31.44 -9.28 17.46
N PHE A 171 -30.51 -10.20 17.19
CA PHE A 171 -29.36 -9.93 16.34
C PHE A 171 -28.83 -11.19 15.64
N VAL A 172 -28.00 -10.98 14.62
CA VAL A 172 -27.22 -12.03 13.95
C VAL A 172 -25.83 -12.09 14.59
N PRO A 173 -25.43 -13.17 15.28
CA PRO A 173 -24.09 -13.29 15.84
C PRO A 173 -23.04 -13.38 14.72
N PHE A 174 -21.81 -12.95 14.98
CA PHE A 174 -20.69 -13.28 14.12
C PHE A 174 -20.02 -14.56 14.62
N ARG A 175 -19.85 -15.55 13.75
CA ARG A 175 -19.18 -16.82 14.02
C ARG A 175 -17.82 -16.82 13.34
N PRO A 176 -16.69 -16.84 14.06
CA PRO A 176 -15.37 -16.80 13.45
C PRO A 176 -14.96 -18.15 12.84
N ALA A 177 -14.10 -18.13 11.82
CA ALA A 177 -13.60 -19.31 11.11
C ALA A 177 -12.66 -20.18 11.94
N ASN A 178 -12.02 -19.60 12.95
CA ASN A 178 -11.03 -20.24 13.82
C ASN A 178 -11.66 -21.10 14.94
N GLY A 179 -12.99 -21.15 15.04
CA GLY A 179 -13.71 -21.95 16.03
C GLY A 179 -13.86 -21.29 17.41
N GLU A 180 -13.49 -20.02 17.56
CA GLU A 180 -13.78 -19.24 18.77
C GLU A 180 -15.29 -18.98 18.93
N PRO A 181 -15.78 -18.66 20.16
CA PRO A 181 -17.21 -18.50 20.42
C PRO A 181 -17.88 -17.39 19.59
N PRO A 182 -19.13 -17.57 19.11
CA PRO A 182 -19.84 -16.48 18.43
C PRO A 182 -20.02 -15.24 19.31
N THR A 183 -20.18 -14.08 18.68
CA THR A 183 -20.47 -12.84 19.40
C THR A 183 -21.81 -12.90 20.13
N THR A 184 -21.89 -12.24 21.28
CA THR A 184 -23.03 -12.35 22.22
C THR A 184 -24.00 -11.17 22.18
N GLY A 185 -23.77 -10.18 21.33
CA GLY A 185 -24.67 -9.05 21.12
C GLY A 185 -24.36 -8.29 19.83
N SER A 186 -25.24 -7.35 19.43
CA SER A 186 -25.03 -6.59 18.18
C SER A 186 -23.86 -5.59 18.25
N ARG A 187 -23.42 -5.27 19.47
CA ARG A 187 -22.31 -4.34 19.76
C ARG A 187 -21.10 -5.04 20.36
N ASP A 188 -21.05 -6.36 20.23
CA ASP A 188 -19.90 -7.15 20.61
C ASP A 188 -18.87 -7.09 19.47
N PHE A 189 -17.81 -6.30 19.72
CA PHE A 189 -16.73 -6.02 18.77
C PHE A 189 -15.49 -6.89 19.03
N THR A 190 -15.67 -8.09 19.59
CA THR A 190 -14.57 -9.00 19.96
C THR A 190 -13.63 -9.30 18.79
N TYR A 191 -14.15 -9.42 17.57
CA TYR A 191 -13.37 -9.87 16.40
C TYR A 191 -12.94 -8.78 15.44
N PHE A 192 -13.76 -7.72 15.32
CA PHE A 192 -13.52 -6.59 14.44
C PHE A 192 -14.25 -5.36 15.00
N SER A 193 -13.74 -4.20 14.64
CA SER A 193 -14.15 -2.87 15.08
C SER A 193 -14.24 -1.93 13.89
N ASN A 194 -14.68 -0.70 14.14
CA ASN A 194 -14.69 0.38 13.16
C ASN A 194 -13.31 0.80 12.63
N LEU A 195 -12.20 0.29 13.20
CA LEU A 195 -10.83 0.61 12.77
C LEU A 195 -10.24 -0.42 11.80
N ASP A 196 -10.71 -1.67 11.89
CA ASP A 196 -10.14 -2.83 11.20
C ASP A 196 -11.13 -3.62 10.34
N THR A 197 -12.43 -3.34 10.45
CA THR A 197 -13.43 -3.81 9.48
C THR A 197 -13.11 -3.36 8.05
N ASN A 198 -13.55 -4.15 7.07
CA ASN A 198 -13.53 -3.77 5.66
C ASN A 198 -14.94 -3.54 5.08
N GLU A 199 -15.97 -3.47 5.92
CA GLU A 199 -17.33 -3.21 5.45
C GLU A 199 -17.45 -1.90 4.66
N GLU A 200 -18.20 -1.94 3.56
CA GLU A 200 -18.59 -0.75 2.80
C GLU A 200 -20.10 -0.57 2.91
N LEU A 201 -20.52 0.45 3.67
CA LEU A 201 -21.92 0.68 3.97
C LEU A 201 -22.71 1.29 2.81
N PHE A 202 -22.04 2.04 1.92
CA PHE A 202 -22.73 2.89 0.96
C PHE A 202 -22.01 2.96 -0.39
N GLY A 203 -22.26 1.96 -1.24
CA GLY A 203 -21.95 2.03 -2.67
C GLY A 203 -22.96 2.93 -3.40
N ILE A 204 -22.49 4.08 -3.88
CA ILE A 204 -23.32 5.11 -4.52
C ILE A 204 -23.55 4.81 -6.00
N THR A 205 -24.81 4.71 -6.40
CA THR A 205 -25.24 4.62 -7.79
C THR A 205 -25.47 6.02 -8.36
N ARG A 206 -24.79 6.30 -9.47
CA ARG A 206 -24.86 7.57 -10.21
C ARG A 206 -26.18 7.70 -10.96
N ALA A 207 -26.41 8.91 -11.50
CA ALA A 207 -27.59 9.22 -12.30
C ALA A 207 -27.72 8.36 -13.58
N ASP A 208 -26.61 7.83 -14.11
CA ASP A 208 -26.60 6.93 -15.27
C ASP A 208 -26.83 5.46 -14.92
N GLY A 209 -27.12 5.16 -13.64
CA GLY A 209 -27.36 3.81 -13.15
C GLY A 209 -26.09 2.97 -12.96
N THR A 210 -24.91 3.59 -13.01
CA THR A 210 -23.62 2.94 -12.76
C THR A 210 -23.04 3.31 -11.40
N GLY A 211 -22.16 2.48 -10.86
CA GLY A 211 -21.39 2.80 -9.67
C GLY A 211 -20.14 1.93 -9.59
N ASP A 212 -19.17 2.35 -8.78
CA ASP A 212 -18.00 1.55 -8.47
C ASP A 212 -17.37 1.97 -7.15
N LEU A 213 -16.72 1.00 -6.51
CA LEU A 213 -15.86 1.19 -5.34
C LEU A 213 -14.71 0.18 -5.37
N VAL A 214 -13.67 0.43 -4.57
CA VAL A 214 -12.60 -0.53 -4.33
C VAL A 214 -12.76 -1.09 -2.93
N PHE A 215 -12.99 -2.38 -2.82
CA PHE A 215 -13.17 -3.10 -1.56
C PHE A 215 -11.84 -3.73 -1.11
N PRO A 216 -11.31 -3.39 0.09
CA PRO A 216 -10.06 -3.95 0.59
C PRO A 216 -10.30 -5.33 1.21
N VAL A 217 -10.06 -6.40 0.44
CA VAL A 217 -10.16 -7.78 0.96
C VAL A 217 -9.00 -8.07 1.91
N GLN A 218 -9.29 -8.86 2.94
CA GLN A 218 -8.37 -9.22 4.01
C GLN A 218 -8.04 -10.71 3.95
N THR A 219 -6.82 -11.08 4.34
CA THR A 219 -6.42 -12.47 4.57
C THR A 219 -6.50 -12.79 6.07
N ALA A 220 -6.22 -14.04 6.43
CA ALA A 220 -6.06 -14.42 7.83
C ALA A 220 -4.90 -13.73 8.57
N ARG A 221 -3.98 -13.06 7.86
CA ARG A 221 -2.96 -12.22 8.52
C ARG A 221 -3.59 -10.98 9.17
N GLU A 222 -4.48 -10.30 8.44
CA GLU A 222 -5.12 -9.07 8.89
C GLU A 222 -6.40 -9.34 9.68
N ALA A 223 -7.13 -10.40 9.31
CA ALA A 223 -8.38 -10.81 9.94
C ALA A 223 -8.40 -12.33 10.18
N PRO A 224 -7.75 -12.81 11.26
CA PRO A 224 -7.67 -14.25 11.56
C PRO A 224 -9.04 -14.92 11.68
N HIS A 225 -10.04 -14.18 12.15
CA HIS A 225 -11.41 -14.65 12.29
C HIS A 225 -12.13 -14.96 10.95
N LEU A 226 -11.59 -14.53 9.81
CA LEU A 226 -12.06 -14.91 8.48
C LEU A 226 -11.37 -16.16 7.93
N GLY A 227 -10.13 -16.44 8.33
CA GLY A 227 -9.33 -17.58 7.83
C GLY A 227 -8.98 -17.54 6.33
N CYS A 228 -9.24 -16.45 5.61
CA CYS A 228 -9.02 -16.38 4.16
C CYS A 228 -7.54 -16.59 3.80
N GLY A 229 -7.27 -17.52 2.89
CA GLY A 229 -5.89 -17.87 2.51
C GLY A 229 -5.20 -18.85 3.47
N GLU A 230 -5.82 -19.27 4.58
CA GLU A 230 -5.23 -20.31 5.44
C GLU A 230 -5.20 -21.66 4.76
N ARG A 231 -4.19 -22.46 5.10
CA ARG A 231 -4.14 -23.87 4.71
C ARG A 231 -5.01 -24.70 5.64
N LEU A 232 -5.97 -25.42 5.08
CA LEU A 232 -6.81 -26.39 5.77
C LEU A 232 -6.05 -27.71 5.96
N GLY A 233 -4.92 -27.63 6.68
CA GLY A 233 -3.99 -28.74 6.95
C GLY A 233 -2.53 -28.28 7.04
N THR A 234 -1.64 -29.17 7.49
CA THR A 234 -0.21 -28.85 7.73
C THR A 234 0.70 -29.02 6.51
N SER A 235 0.18 -29.57 5.41
CA SER A 235 0.94 -29.79 4.18
C SER A 235 0.94 -28.54 3.30
N THR A 236 2.04 -28.30 2.56
CA THR A 236 2.10 -27.28 1.51
C THR A 236 1.17 -27.58 0.32
N ALA A 237 0.63 -28.80 0.22
CA ALA A 237 -0.40 -29.19 -0.74
C ALA A 237 -1.83 -29.11 -0.18
N ALA A 238 -2.01 -28.73 1.09
CA ALA A 238 -3.33 -28.59 1.70
C ALA A 238 -4.17 -27.53 0.97
N LYS A 239 -5.48 -27.74 0.93
CA LYS A 239 -6.44 -26.79 0.37
C LYS A 239 -6.27 -25.44 1.04
N VAL A 240 -6.23 -24.38 0.24
CA VAL A 240 -6.28 -23.01 0.74
C VAL A 240 -7.75 -22.60 0.92
N ARG A 241 -8.08 -21.97 2.06
CA ARG A 241 -9.43 -21.51 2.34
C ARG A 241 -9.77 -20.34 1.43
N ASP A 242 -10.80 -20.54 0.61
CA ASP A 242 -11.47 -19.49 -0.13
C ASP A 242 -12.39 -18.70 0.82
N CYS A 243 -12.77 -17.50 0.41
CA CYS A 243 -13.73 -16.67 1.11
C CYS A 243 -14.77 -16.11 0.14
N TRP A 244 -15.61 -15.20 0.62
CA TRP A 244 -16.69 -14.62 -0.14
C TRP A 244 -16.68 -13.11 -0.03
N LEU A 245 -16.95 -12.45 -1.15
CA LEU A 245 -17.40 -11.07 -1.16
C LEU A 245 -18.92 -11.09 -1.35
N VAL A 246 -19.64 -10.41 -0.47
CA VAL A 246 -21.10 -10.36 -0.48
C VAL A 246 -21.56 -8.94 -0.68
N VAL A 247 -22.48 -8.76 -1.63
CA VAL A 247 -23.12 -7.49 -1.92
C VAL A 247 -24.60 -7.61 -1.59
N VAL A 248 -25.10 -6.77 -0.68
CA VAL A 248 -26.52 -6.67 -0.33
C VAL A 248 -27.07 -5.38 -0.92
N PRO A 249 -27.89 -5.45 -1.99
CA PRO A 249 -28.46 -4.26 -2.60
C PRO A 249 -29.62 -3.72 -1.74
N ARG A 250 -29.72 -2.39 -1.61
CA ARG A 250 -30.74 -1.69 -0.83
C ARG A 250 -31.55 -0.78 -1.75
N GLY A 251 -32.85 -1.03 -1.84
CA GLY A 251 -33.77 -0.39 -2.78
C GLY A 251 -34.50 0.80 -2.18
N GLU A 252 -35.78 0.95 -2.53
CA GLU A 252 -36.68 1.99 -2.00
C GLU A 252 -37.56 1.49 -0.85
N HIS A 253 -37.55 0.17 -0.61
CA HIS A 253 -38.40 -0.49 0.37
C HIS A 253 -37.59 -1.20 1.44
N ASP A 254 -38.10 -1.14 2.66
CA ASP A 254 -37.61 -1.85 3.83
C ASP A 254 -38.16 -3.29 3.87
N VAL A 255 -37.74 -4.06 4.87
CA VAL A 255 -38.10 -5.48 5.05
C VAL A 255 -39.60 -5.74 5.22
N ASP A 256 -40.37 -4.74 5.63
CA ASP A 256 -41.83 -4.79 5.76
C ASP A 256 -42.57 -4.32 4.49
N GLY A 257 -41.83 -3.93 3.45
CA GLY A 257 -42.35 -3.41 2.18
C GLY A 257 -42.72 -1.92 2.21
N THR A 258 -42.50 -1.21 3.31
CA THR A 258 -42.68 0.25 3.40
C THR A 258 -41.44 0.98 2.89
N GLY A 259 -41.50 2.31 2.73
CA GLY A 259 -40.30 3.13 2.46
C GLY A 259 -39.38 3.32 3.67
N GLY A 260 -39.56 2.57 4.76
CA GLY A 260 -38.90 2.81 6.03
C GLY A 260 -39.44 4.05 6.77
N ASN A 261 -38.66 4.54 7.74
CA ASN A 261 -39.03 5.67 8.61
C ASN A 261 -38.23 6.92 8.27
N ASN A 262 -38.82 8.12 8.38
CA ASN A 262 -38.19 9.41 8.06
C ASN A 262 -37.52 9.44 6.67
N GLN A 263 -38.14 8.77 5.69
CA GLN A 263 -37.60 8.62 4.34
C GLN A 263 -36.21 7.93 4.30
N MET A 264 -36.00 6.93 5.16
CA MET A 264 -34.78 6.13 5.24
C MET A 264 -35.11 4.68 5.54
N LEU A 265 -34.40 3.75 4.88
CA LEU A 265 -34.40 2.33 5.25
C LEU A 265 -33.85 2.16 6.65
N GLN A 266 -34.49 1.33 7.48
CA GLN A 266 -34.16 1.12 8.88
C GLN A 266 -33.49 -0.23 9.16
N SER A 267 -33.79 -1.27 8.38
CA SER A 267 -33.32 -2.64 8.66
C SER A 267 -31.85 -2.90 8.34
N SER A 268 -31.29 -3.89 9.02
CA SER A 268 -29.95 -4.44 8.74
C SER A 268 -29.91 -5.18 7.40
N PRO A 269 -28.80 -5.13 6.64
CA PRO A 269 -28.63 -6.01 5.47
C PRO A 269 -28.62 -7.50 5.83
N LEU A 270 -28.41 -7.84 7.11
CA LEU A 270 -28.41 -9.22 7.59
C LEU A 270 -29.81 -9.75 7.91
N SER A 271 -30.86 -8.91 7.90
CA SER A 271 -32.25 -9.36 8.04
C SER A 271 -32.62 -10.33 6.92
N THR A 272 -33.42 -11.35 7.22
CA THR A 272 -33.76 -12.45 6.30
C THR A 272 -34.21 -11.95 4.92
N SER A 273 -35.11 -10.97 4.87
CA SER A 273 -35.64 -10.41 3.63
C SER A 273 -34.57 -9.68 2.79
N ASN A 274 -33.67 -8.93 3.44
CA ASN A 274 -32.55 -8.26 2.76
C ASN A 274 -31.49 -9.27 2.31
N TRP A 275 -31.12 -10.22 3.17
CA TRP A 275 -30.11 -11.23 2.91
C TRP A 275 -30.49 -12.16 1.75
N ALA A 276 -31.79 -12.39 1.53
CA ALA A 276 -32.30 -13.13 0.39
C ALA A 276 -31.96 -12.48 -0.97
N GLN A 277 -31.69 -11.17 -1.00
CA GLN A 277 -31.35 -10.41 -2.22
C GLN A 277 -29.85 -10.34 -2.51
N ARG A 278 -29.00 -10.91 -1.64
CA ARG A 278 -27.55 -10.79 -1.75
C ARG A 278 -27.00 -11.39 -3.05
N LEU A 279 -25.93 -10.79 -3.55
CA LEU A 279 -25.07 -11.33 -4.60
C LEU A 279 -23.78 -11.84 -3.94
N VAL A 280 -23.39 -13.08 -4.25
CA VAL A 280 -22.23 -13.74 -3.66
C VAL A 280 -21.15 -13.99 -4.70
N PHE A 281 -19.91 -13.67 -4.36
CA PHE A 281 -18.74 -13.83 -5.22
C PHE A 281 -17.71 -14.70 -4.50
N PRO A 282 -17.36 -15.88 -5.03
CA PRO A 282 -16.28 -16.70 -4.47
C PRO A 282 -14.95 -15.98 -4.67
N MET A 283 -14.10 -15.98 -3.64
CA MET A 283 -12.84 -15.25 -3.60
C MET A 283 -11.70 -16.24 -3.28
N GLY A 284 -10.88 -16.55 -4.27
CA GLY A 284 -9.75 -17.46 -4.16
C GLY A 284 -8.46 -16.74 -3.77
N PHE A 285 -7.94 -17.07 -2.59
CA PHE A 285 -6.75 -16.44 -2.02
C PHE A 285 -5.48 -17.27 -2.27
N GLN A 286 -4.35 -16.57 -2.38
CA GLN A 286 -3.04 -17.17 -2.25
C GLN A 286 -2.81 -17.64 -0.80
N PRO A 287 -2.02 -18.70 -0.58
CA PRO A 287 -1.76 -19.20 0.75
C PRO A 287 -1.06 -18.16 1.63
N VAL A 288 -1.58 -17.95 2.83
CA VAL A 288 -0.94 -17.20 3.91
C VAL A 288 0.16 -18.06 4.54
N GLY A 289 1.34 -17.48 4.74
CA GLY A 289 2.48 -18.13 5.40
C GLY A 289 3.50 -18.73 4.43
N ASP A 290 4.56 -19.32 5.00
CA ASP A 290 5.70 -19.83 4.22
C ASP A 290 5.30 -21.03 3.36
N GLY A 291 5.54 -20.92 2.06
CA GLY A 291 5.42 -22.05 1.11
C GLY A 291 6.60 -23.02 1.16
N CYS A 292 7.59 -22.77 2.01
CA CYS A 292 8.85 -23.50 2.06
C CYS A 292 8.92 -24.40 3.30
N ALA A 293 9.40 -25.63 3.14
CA ALA A 293 9.60 -26.53 4.27
C ALA A 293 10.66 -25.96 5.24
N LEU A 294 10.36 -26.01 6.55
CA LEU A 294 11.18 -25.42 7.61
C LEU A 294 12.53 -26.14 7.83
N ASP A 295 12.69 -27.35 7.29
CA ASP A 295 13.89 -28.18 7.39
C ASP A 295 15.00 -27.80 6.41
N LYS A 296 14.74 -26.87 5.48
CA LYS A 296 15.75 -26.36 4.53
C LYS A 296 16.71 -25.37 5.18
N ALA A 297 17.96 -25.36 4.71
CA ALA A 297 18.96 -24.38 5.15
C ALA A 297 18.49 -22.95 4.82
N GLU A 298 18.56 -22.06 5.81
CA GLU A 298 18.07 -20.69 5.67
C GLU A 298 19.12 -19.77 5.05
N ARG A 299 18.66 -18.90 4.14
CA ARG A 299 19.41 -17.79 3.57
C ARG A 299 18.66 -16.50 3.85
N ARG A 300 19.20 -15.70 4.76
CA ARG A 300 18.59 -14.45 5.20
C ARG A 300 18.91 -13.33 4.23
N MET A 301 17.92 -12.51 3.96
CA MET A 301 18.01 -11.34 3.13
C MET A 301 17.37 -10.17 3.88
N ILE A 302 17.83 -8.96 3.62
CA ILE A 302 17.38 -7.77 4.35
C ILE A 302 17.29 -6.55 3.45
N GLY A 303 16.42 -5.59 3.76
CA GLY A 303 16.57 -4.22 3.26
C GLY A 303 15.29 -3.56 2.80
N SER A 304 15.43 -2.73 1.76
CA SER A 304 14.45 -1.75 1.32
C SER A 304 13.05 -2.30 1.16
N GLU A 305 12.07 -1.56 1.69
CA GLU A 305 10.64 -1.81 1.45
C GLU A 305 10.32 -1.82 -0.06
N MET A 306 11.07 -1.07 -0.87
CA MET A 306 10.89 -1.00 -2.32
C MET A 306 11.02 -2.38 -3.00
N ALA A 307 11.64 -3.38 -2.38
CA ALA A 307 11.73 -4.74 -2.92
C ALA A 307 10.79 -5.76 -2.26
N THR A 308 10.09 -5.40 -1.18
CA THR A 308 9.31 -6.33 -0.34
C THR A 308 8.31 -7.16 -1.15
N ASP A 309 7.46 -6.51 -1.95
CA ASP A 309 6.39 -7.21 -2.67
C ASP A 309 6.94 -8.10 -3.80
N ALA A 310 8.02 -7.68 -4.47
CA ALA A 310 8.71 -8.50 -5.47
C ALA A 310 9.36 -9.74 -4.85
N ILE A 311 10.15 -9.56 -3.78
CA ILE A 311 10.84 -10.66 -3.08
C ILE A 311 9.81 -11.65 -2.51
N THR A 312 8.77 -11.14 -1.86
CA THR A 312 7.71 -11.98 -1.27
C THR A 312 7.03 -12.85 -2.34
N SER A 313 6.78 -12.30 -3.53
CA SER A 313 6.26 -13.07 -4.65
C SER A 313 7.24 -14.18 -5.08
N TRP A 314 8.53 -13.85 -5.19
CA TRP A 314 9.57 -14.76 -5.68
C TRP A 314 9.93 -15.88 -4.72
N GLN A 315 9.83 -15.67 -3.40
CA GLN A 315 10.22 -16.64 -2.37
C GLN A 315 9.63 -18.04 -2.60
N SER A 316 8.35 -18.12 -2.98
CA SER A 316 7.66 -19.39 -3.26
C SER A 316 8.34 -20.20 -4.37
N ARG A 317 8.82 -19.54 -5.43
CA ARG A 317 9.51 -20.18 -6.57
C ARG A 317 10.97 -20.45 -6.27
N LEU A 318 11.65 -19.53 -5.58
CA LEU A 318 13.04 -19.72 -5.16
C LEU A 318 13.20 -20.92 -4.21
N CYS A 319 12.17 -21.23 -3.43
CA CYS A 319 12.13 -22.42 -2.58
C CYS A 319 11.79 -23.72 -3.32
N ALA A 320 11.14 -23.66 -4.48
CA ALA A 320 10.67 -24.85 -5.17
C ALA A 320 11.86 -25.63 -5.76
N GLY A 321 12.00 -26.91 -5.39
CA GLY A 321 13.06 -27.79 -5.91
C GLY A 321 14.50 -27.54 -5.38
N GLY A 322 14.71 -26.54 -4.53
CA GLY A 322 16.02 -26.23 -3.93
C GLY A 322 16.25 -26.79 -2.52
N ALA A 323 17.50 -26.82 -2.06
CA ALA A 323 17.88 -27.22 -0.70
C ALA A 323 17.83 -26.08 0.34
N THR A 324 17.62 -24.85 -0.11
CA THR A 324 17.57 -23.66 0.76
C THR A 324 16.20 -23.00 0.77
N ARG A 325 15.91 -22.30 1.87
CA ARG A 325 14.79 -21.35 2.00
C ARG A 325 15.36 -19.93 2.12
N PHE A 326 14.73 -18.96 1.47
CA PHE A 326 15.15 -17.57 1.51
C PHE A 326 14.17 -16.78 2.39
N THR A 327 14.66 -16.16 3.45
CA THR A 327 13.88 -15.30 4.36
C THR A 327 14.24 -13.85 4.09
N PHE A 328 13.24 -12.97 4.06
CA PHE A 328 13.44 -11.53 3.85
C PHE A 328 12.93 -10.76 5.06
N SER A 329 13.74 -9.83 5.54
CA SER A 329 13.37 -8.89 6.58
C SER A 329 13.45 -7.48 6.01
N GLN A 330 12.33 -6.77 6.04
CA GLN A 330 12.33 -5.35 5.67
C GLN A 330 13.08 -4.54 6.73
N SER A 331 13.90 -3.59 6.29
CA SER A 331 14.54 -2.59 7.15
C SER A 331 14.93 -1.36 6.35
N GLY A 332 15.15 -0.23 7.02
CA GLY A 332 15.92 0.88 6.47
C GLY A 332 17.23 0.43 5.83
N GLU A 333 17.58 1.06 4.70
CA GLU A 333 18.71 0.63 3.87
C GLU A 333 20.06 0.83 4.57
N ASP A 334 20.16 1.79 5.49
CA ASP A 334 21.38 2.02 6.27
C ASP A 334 21.72 0.81 7.17
N PHE A 335 20.73 0.33 7.90
CA PHE A 335 20.89 -0.89 8.69
C PHE A 335 21.18 -2.10 7.79
N ALA A 336 20.51 -2.22 6.63
CA ALA A 336 20.77 -3.29 5.68
C ALA A 336 22.20 -3.27 5.12
N ARG A 337 22.75 -2.08 4.81
CA ARG A 337 24.16 -1.92 4.41
C ARG A 337 25.11 -2.38 5.53
N SER A 338 24.81 -2.01 6.78
CA SER A 338 25.65 -2.40 7.93
C SER A 338 25.77 -3.92 8.09
N GLN A 339 24.73 -4.69 7.71
CA GLN A 339 24.76 -6.15 7.75
C GLN A 339 25.75 -6.76 6.74
N ILE A 340 26.09 -6.03 5.68
CA ILE A 340 27.06 -6.46 4.66
C ILE A 340 28.47 -5.96 4.96
N THR A 341 28.61 -4.74 5.48
CA THR A 341 29.93 -4.13 5.74
C THR A 341 30.54 -4.53 7.09
N ALA A 342 29.71 -4.86 8.08
CA ALA A 342 30.14 -5.31 9.40
C ALA A 342 29.30 -6.54 9.85
N PRO A 343 29.41 -7.67 9.14
CA PRO A 343 28.57 -8.84 9.39
C PRO A 343 28.90 -9.48 10.75
N THR A 344 27.86 -9.92 11.45
CA THR A 344 27.97 -10.89 12.56
C THR A 344 27.73 -12.31 12.03
N ASP A 345 28.01 -13.34 12.82
CA ASP A 345 27.75 -14.75 12.45
C ASP A 345 26.31 -15.03 12.01
N SER A 346 25.36 -14.19 12.44
CA SER A 346 23.94 -14.33 12.15
C SER A 346 23.41 -13.31 11.13
N ALA A 347 24.27 -12.43 10.62
CA ALA A 347 23.88 -11.36 9.72
C ALA A 347 23.33 -11.92 8.38
N PRO A 348 22.32 -11.26 7.80
CA PRO A 348 21.90 -11.52 6.42
C PRO A 348 23.05 -11.34 5.43
N GLY A 349 23.24 -12.29 4.52
CA GLY A 349 24.32 -12.24 3.51
C GLY A 349 23.94 -11.54 2.19
N LEU A 350 22.69 -11.09 2.05
CA LEU A 350 22.22 -10.34 0.88
C LEU A 350 21.34 -9.17 1.33
N ALA A 351 21.78 -7.95 1.02
CA ALA A 351 21.01 -6.74 1.29
C ALA A 351 20.34 -6.22 0.01
N PHE A 352 19.18 -5.57 0.15
CA PHE A 352 18.49 -4.84 -0.91
C PHE A 352 18.50 -3.36 -0.56
N THR A 353 19.22 -2.52 -1.31
CA THR A 353 19.46 -1.11 -0.98
C THR A 353 19.19 -0.20 -2.17
N ILE A 354 19.04 1.10 -1.90
CA ILE A 354 18.91 2.13 -2.94
C ILE A 354 20.28 2.76 -3.18
N ASP A 355 20.87 3.35 -2.13
CA ASP A 355 22.25 3.79 -2.18
C ASP A 355 23.19 2.57 -2.06
N PRO A 356 24.38 2.62 -2.69
CA PRO A 356 25.27 1.47 -2.74
C PRO A 356 25.81 1.09 -1.36
N VAL A 357 26.04 -0.22 -1.15
CA VAL A 357 26.94 -0.69 -0.09
C VAL A 357 28.38 -0.33 -0.49
N GLU A 358 29.06 0.49 0.30
CA GLU A 358 30.49 0.79 0.16
C GLU A 358 31.28 -0.11 1.12
N ALA A 359 32.10 -1.02 0.57
CA ALA A 359 32.93 -1.90 1.37
C ALA A 359 34.16 -1.14 1.91
N PRO A 360 34.61 -1.41 3.15
CA PRO A 360 35.92 -0.95 3.63
C PRO A 360 37.05 -1.41 2.69
N ASP A 361 38.13 -0.63 2.61
CA ASP A 361 39.27 -0.89 1.71
C ASP A 361 39.93 -2.27 1.94
N ASP A 362 39.83 -2.82 3.14
CA ASP A 362 40.38 -4.11 3.57
C ASP A 362 39.37 -5.27 3.57
N ALA A 363 38.12 -5.01 3.17
CA ALA A 363 37.06 -6.02 3.11
C ALA A 363 36.92 -6.64 1.71
N PRO A 364 36.43 -7.89 1.59
CA PRO A 364 36.14 -8.48 0.29
C PRO A 364 35.15 -7.62 -0.52
N PRO A 365 35.32 -7.49 -1.84
CA PRO A 365 34.45 -6.69 -2.69
C PRO A 365 32.95 -7.01 -2.53
N VAL A 366 32.11 -5.99 -2.64
CA VAL A 366 30.65 -6.17 -2.69
C VAL A 366 30.17 -6.11 -4.13
N VAL A 367 29.36 -7.09 -4.51
CA VAL A 367 28.69 -7.15 -5.81
C VAL A 367 27.32 -6.50 -5.70
N HIS A 368 27.04 -5.51 -6.56
CA HIS A 368 25.72 -4.89 -6.70
C HIS A 368 25.02 -5.33 -8.00
N ALA A 369 23.72 -5.61 -7.89
CA ALA A 369 22.89 -6.08 -8.98
C ALA A 369 21.53 -5.35 -8.96
N PRO A 370 21.11 -4.63 -10.02
CA PRO A 370 19.77 -4.05 -10.06
C PRO A 370 18.74 -5.19 -10.12
N VAL A 371 17.72 -5.17 -9.27
CA VAL A 371 16.76 -6.30 -9.15
C VAL A 371 15.31 -5.87 -9.28
N ALA A 372 14.98 -4.63 -8.91
CA ALA A 372 13.62 -4.11 -9.00
C ALA A 372 13.64 -2.63 -9.42
N LEU A 373 12.64 -2.24 -10.20
CA LEU A 373 12.35 -0.86 -10.59
C LEU A 373 10.91 -0.53 -10.18
N SER A 374 10.77 0.50 -9.34
CA SER A 374 9.48 1.03 -8.87
C SER A 374 9.65 2.53 -8.60
N GLY A 375 8.73 3.16 -7.87
CA GLY A 375 8.92 4.53 -7.40
C GLY A 375 8.11 4.83 -6.15
N LEU A 376 8.42 5.94 -5.48
CA LEU A 376 7.51 6.52 -4.50
C LEU A 376 6.45 7.33 -5.20
N THR A 377 5.31 7.49 -4.54
CA THR A 377 4.28 8.42 -4.96
C THR A 377 3.45 8.92 -3.79
N VAL A 378 2.69 9.99 -4.01
CA VAL A 378 1.56 10.33 -3.16
C VAL A 378 0.37 9.50 -3.61
N GLY A 379 0.07 8.44 -2.87
CA GLY A 379 -1.16 7.65 -3.00
C GLY A 379 -2.30 8.33 -2.25
N PHE A 380 -3.51 8.36 -2.83
CA PHE A 380 -4.66 9.00 -2.21
C PHE A 380 -5.97 8.23 -2.43
N PHE A 381 -6.91 8.44 -1.51
CA PHE A 381 -8.30 8.02 -1.63
C PHE A 381 -9.19 9.12 -1.09
N TRP A 382 -9.74 9.92 -2.00
CA TRP A 382 -10.61 11.05 -1.66
C TRP A 382 -11.97 10.85 -2.30
N GLU A 383 -13.00 10.85 -1.46
CA GLU A 383 -14.39 10.85 -1.87
C GLU A 383 -14.92 12.29 -1.86
N ARG A 384 -15.91 12.51 -2.72
CA ARG A 384 -16.64 13.77 -2.80
C ARG A 384 -18.06 13.50 -2.35
N GLU A 385 -18.57 14.39 -1.52
CA GLU A 385 -19.91 14.27 -0.94
C GLU A 385 -20.98 14.17 -2.05
N GLY A 386 -21.72 13.06 -2.10
CA GLY A 386 -22.72 12.77 -3.13
C GLY A 386 -22.16 12.57 -4.55
N ARG A 387 -20.85 12.34 -4.69
CA ARG A 387 -20.10 12.26 -5.96
C ARG A 387 -19.14 11.07 -5.95
N THR A 388 -18.48 10.85 -7.09
CA THR A 388 -17.49 9.80 -7.30
C THR A 388 -16.18 10.05 -6.57
N GLN A 389 -15.36 9.00 -6.42
CA GLN A 389 -13.96 9.12 -6.03
C GLN A 389 -13.22 10.13 -6.93
N VAL A 390 -12.31 10.92 -6.33
CA VAL A 390 -11.39 11.81 -7.04
C VAL A 390 -10.41 10.95 -7.87
N ALA A 391 -10.28 11.26 -9.16
CA ALA A 391 -9.39 10.52 -10.06
C ALA A 391 -7.99 11.15 -10.19
N ASP A 392 -7.90 12.48 -10.11
CA ASP A 392 -6.68 13.22 -10.44
C ASP A 392 -6.39 14.32 -9.43
N ILE A 393 -5.13 14.34 -8.98
CA ILE A 393 -4.52 15.39 -8.17
C ILE A 393 -3.15 15.72 -8.77
N LYS A 394 -2.83 17.01 -8.84
CA LYS A 394 -1.52 17.54 -9.22
C LYS A 394 -0.86 18.20 -8.03
N LEU A 395 0.41 17.89 -7.78
CA LEU A 395 1.20 18.45 -6.68
C LEU A 395 2.54 19.02 -7.18
N THR A 396 2.91 20.17 -6.62
CA THR A 396 4.24 20.78 -6.79
C THR A 396 5.15 20.37 -5.64
N PRO A 397 6.48 20.47 -5.83
CA PRO A 397 7.45 20.42 -4.73
C PRO A 397 7.09 21.35 -3.56
N ARG A 398 6.62 22.58 -3.82
CA ARG A 398 6.24 23.53 -2.75
C ARG A 398 5.01 23.06 -1.97
N LEU A 399 3.99 22.49 -2.63
CA LEU A 399 2.86 21.88 -1.93
C LEU A 399 3.32 20.72 -1.05
N LEU A 400 4.22 19.86 -1.53
CA LEU A 400 4.79 18.80 -0.68
C LEU A 400 5.59 19.37 0.49
N ALA A 401 6.38 20.44 0.28
CA ALA A 401 7.10 21.11 1.35
C ALA A 401 6.14 21.61 2.46
N LYS A 402 5.03 22.26 2.09
CA LYS A 402 4.02 22.73 3.03
C LYS A 402 3.42 21.58 3.85
N ILE A 403 3.08 20.47 3.20
CA ILE A 403 2.50 19.28 3.84
C ILE A 403 3.52 18.61 4.79
N LEU A 404 4.74 18.34 4.31
CA LEU A 404 5.77 17.62 5.06
C LEU A 404 6.31 18.42 6.26
N THR A 405 6.13 19.74 6.25
CA THR A 405 6.50 20.63 7.35
C THR A 405 5.31 21.03 8.23
N ALA A 406 4.16 20.36 8.10
CA ALA A 406 2.94 20.68 8.84
C ALA A 406 2.63 22.19 8.85
N SER A 407 2.78 22.82 7.68
CA SER A 407 2.59 24.27 7.51
C SER A 407 1.12 24.65 7.34
N TYR A 408 0.23 23.66 7.16
CA TYR A 408 -1.21 23.88 7.24
C TYR A 408 -1.69 23.75 8.68
N VAL A 409 -2.65 24.61 9.07
CA VAL A 409 -3.20 24.61 10.43
C VAL A 409 -3.76 23.23 10.82
N ASN A 410 -4.48 22.59 9.89
CA ASN A 410 -5.11 21.30 10.11
C ASN A 410 -4.14 20.10 10.12
N ASP A 411 -2.86 20.30 9.79
CA ASP A 411 -1.82 19.27 9.92
C ASP A 411 -1.26 19.21 11.35
N VAL A 412 -1.51 20.26 12.16
CA VAL A 412 -1.05 20.37 13.55
C VAL A 412 -2.19 20.14 14.55
N ARG A 413 -3.37 20.71 14.30
CA ARG A 413 -4.55 20.48 15.14
C ARG A 413 -5.84 20.49 14.34
N LEU A 414 -6.83 19.75 14.82
CA LEU A 414 -8.16 19.83 14.24
C LEU A 414 -8.85 21.14 14.63
N MET A 415 -9.33 21.88 13.64
CA MET A 415 -10.06 23.13 13.84
C MET A 415 -11.58 22.88 13.92
N THR A 416 -12.05 22.36 15.06
CA THR A 416 -13.49 22.13 15.32
C THR A 416 -14.05 23.14 16.31
N GLY A 417 -15.17 23.79 15.96
CA GLY A 417 -15.93 24.66 16.85
C GLY A 417 -15.41 26.10 16.98
N ALA A 418 -16.21 26.97 17.60
CA ALA A 418 -15.93 28.40 17.74
C ALA A 418 -14.75 28.72 18.69
N GLU A 419 -14.38 27.78 19.56
CA GLU A 419 -13.30 27.94 20.54
C GLU A 419 -11.94 27.53 20.00
N SER A 420 -11.88 26.85 18.85
CA SER A 420 -10.62 26.44 18.24
C SER A 420 -9.85 27.66 17.71
N LYS A 421 -8.69 27.94 18.30
CA LYS A 421 -7.81 29.05 17.89
C LYS A 421 -6.68 28.52 17.02
N VAL A 422 -6.41 29.22 15.92
CA VAL A 422 -5.22 28.97 15.09
C VAL A 422 -3.98 29.18 15.95
N PRO A 423 -3.02 28.24 15.98
CA PRO A 423 -1.76 28.43 16.68
C PRO A 423 -1.03 29.68 16.17
N ALA A 424 -0.46 30.48 17.08
CA ALA A 424 0.06 31.81 16.75
C ALA A 424 1.18 31.77 15.69
N HIS A 425 2.01 30.72 15.71
CA HIS A 425 3.09 30.51 14.74
C HIS A 425 2.62 30.13 13.34
N LEU A 426 1.35 29.74 13.18
CA LEU A 426 0.71 29.43 11.90
C LEU A 426 -0.31 30.52 11.47
N ALA A 427 -0.34 31.66 12.17
CA ALA A 427 -1.25 32.74 11.83
C ALA A 427 -1.02 33.22 10.38
N GLY A 428 -2.08 33.19 9.57
CA GLY A 428 -2.05 33.59 8.16
C GLY A 428 -1.80 32.45 7.17
N ASN A 429 -1.40 31.26 7.63
CA ASN A 429 -1.28 30.09 6.78
C ASN A 429 -2.65 29.53 6.38
N ALA A 430 -2.72 28.88 5.22
CA ALA A 430 -3.92 28.17 4.80
C ALA A 430 -4.31 27.07 5.80
N ALA A 431 -5.62 26.86 5.99
CA ALA A 431 -6.10 25.88 6.95
C ALA A 431 -5.76 24.44 6.53
N SER A 432 -5.80 24.13 5.23
CA SER A 432 -5.47 22.81 4.67
C SER A 432 -5.11 22.91 3.19
N ILE A 433 -4.55 21.83 2.63
CA ILE A 433 -4.22 21.74 1.21
C ILE A 433 -5.42 22.00 0.28
N VAL A 434 -6.62 21.56 0.65
CA VAL A 434 -7.81 21.68 -0.24
C VAL A 434 -8.35 23.10 -0.35
N VAL A 435 -7.86 24.02 0.48
CA VAL A 435 -8.14 25.47 0.40
C VAL A 435 -6.88 26.29 0.07
N ASP A 436 -5.75 25.64 -0.17
CA ASP A 436 -4.53 26.31 -0.61
C ASP A 436 -4.73 26.86 -2.03
N PRO A 437 -4.52 28.18 -2.26
CA PRO A 437 -4.71 28.78 -3.57
C PRO A 437 -3.85 28.15 -4.69
N GLU A 438 -2.63 27.70 -4.38
CA GLU A 438 -1.77 26.99 -5.34
C GLU A 438 -2.41 25.65 -5.74
N PHE A 439 -2.90 24.89 -4.75
CA PHE A 439 -3.57 23.62 -5.00
C PHE A 439 -4.83 23.80 -5.83
N LEU A 440 -5.66 24.80 -5.51
CA LEU A 440 -6.89 25.11 -6.23
C LEU A 440 -6.62 25.60 -7.66
N GLN A 441 -5.52 26.30 -7.91
CA GLN A 441 -5.13 26.72 -9.25
C GLN A 441 -4.74 25.51 -10.12
N LEU A 442 -4.03 24.55 -9.55
CA LEU A 442 -3.59 23.34 -10.26
C LEU A 442 -4.71 22.31 -10.44
N ASN A 443 -5.68 22.32 -9.52
CA ASN A 443 -6.75 21.36 -9.44
C ASN A 443 -8.12 22.08 -9.39
N PRO A 444 -8.53 22.76 -10.49
CA PRO A 444 -9.74 23.57 -10.53
C PRO A 444 -11.02 22.75 -10.28
N GLN A 445 -10.98 21.43 -10.45
CA GLN A 445 -12.07 20.53 -10.10
C GLN A 445 -12.49 20.61 -8.62
N PHE A 446 -11.69 21.21 -7.75
CA PHE A 446 -12.02 21.44 -6.33
C PHE A 446 -12.59 22.84 -6.06
N GLN A 447 -12.64 23.73 -7.05
CA GLN A 447 -13.31 25.03 -6.95
C GLN A 447 -14.84 24.88 -7.11
N GLU A 448 -15.27 23.92 -7.94
CA GLU A 448 -16.67 23.70 -8.29
C GLU A 448 -17.36 22.64 -7.40
N GLY A 449 -18.18 23.11 -6.47
CA GLY A 449 -18.89 22.28 -5.51
C GLY A 449 -18.06 22.06 -4.26
N ALA A 450 -18.63 22.45 -3.13
CA ALA A 450 -17.97 22.41 -1.83
C ALA A 450 -17.44 21.00 -1.55
N LEU A 451 -16.13 20.79 -1.67
CA LEU A 451 -15.48 20.15 -0.54
C LEU A 451 -15.68 21.14 0.59
N ASN A 452 -16.45 20.77 1.62
CA ASN A 452 -16.58 21.61 2.81
C ASN A 452 -15.16 22.12 3.17
N PRO A 453 -14.90 23.44 3.25
CA PRO A 453 -13.60 23.98 3.63
C PRO A 453 -13.12 23.48 5.01
N LEU A 454 -14.06 22.99 5.83
CA LEU A 454 -13.81 22.31 7.11
C LEU A 454 -13.53 20.82 6.96
N ALA A 455 -13.76 20.22 5.79
CA ALA A 455 -13.42 18.83 5.54
C ALA A 455 -11.90 18.71 5.38
N ASN A 456 -11.29 18.40 6.50
CA ASN A 456 -9.89 18.11 6.65
C ASN A 456 -9.51 16.92 5.74
N ALA A 457 -8.43 17.06 4.97
CA ALA A 457 -7.88 15.94 4.20
C ALA A 457 -7.03 14.99 5.08
N GLY A 458 -6.83 15.36 6.35
CA GLY A 458 -5.87 14.74 7.26
C GLY A 458 -4.44 15.16 6.91
N ALA A 459 -3.52 15.03 7.87
CA ALA A 459 -2.10 15.12 7.58
C ALA A 459 -1.67 13.93 6.71
N ILE A 460 -0.64 14.13 5.87
CA ILE A 460 -0.08 13.06 5.05
C ILE A 460 0.50 11.95 5.93
N MET A 461 0.26 10.70 5.56
CA MET A 461 0.94 9.56 6.17
C MET A 461 2.35 9.40 5.59
N VAL A 462 3.30 9.20 6.50
CA VAL A 462 4.72 8.95 6.20
C VAL A 462 5.24 7.87 7.13
N ILE A 463 6.24 7.11 6.68
CA ILE A 463 6.89 6.10 7.51
C ILE A 463 7.72 6.76 8.62
N GLY A 464 7.86 6.08 9.75
CA GLY A 464 8.71 6.51 10.87
C GLY A 464 10.15 6.02 10.80
N ASP A 465 10.49 5.17 9.82
CA ASP A 465 11.82 4.58 9.67
C ASP A 465 12.79 5.49 8.91
N VAL A 466 14.08 5.27 9.12
CA VAL A 466 15.19 5.95 8.42
C VAL A 466 15.48 5.23 7.10
N SER A 467 15.39 5.93 5.98
CA SER A 467 15.51 5.32 4.65
C SER A 467 16.12 6.26 3.60
N ASP A 468 16.92 5.71 2.70
CA ASP A 468 17.44 6.42 1.52
C ASP A 468 16.29 6.94 0.64
N VAL A 469 15.18 6.22 0.63
CA VAL A 469 13.98 6.50 -0.15
C VAL A 469 13.34 7.82 0.31
N ASN A 470 13.37 8.10 1.62
CA ASN A 470 12.91 9.37 2.19
C ASN A 470 13.79 10.54 1.71
N ALA A 471 15.11 10.34 1.67
CA ALA A 471 16.05 11.33 1.15
C ALA A 471 15.79 11.68 -0.33
N ILE A 472 15.30 10.74 -1.15
CA ILE A 472 14.90 11.03 -2.54
C ILE A 472 13.72 12.01 -2.59
N VAL A 473 12.73 11.87 -1.69
CA VAL A 473 11.62 12.83 -1.59
C VAL A 473 12.13 14.21 -1.21
N TRP A 474 13.02 14.31 -0.23
CA TRP A 474 13.62 15.59 0.15
C TRP A 474 14.46 16.21 -0.96
N ARG A 475 15.26 15.43 -1.70
CA ARG A 475 15.98 15.91 -2.89
C ARG A 475 15.04 16.42 -3.97
N TYR A 476 13.88 15.78 -4.18
CA TYR A 476 12.86 16.27 -5.10
C TYR A 476 12.28 17.61 -4.66
N VAL A 477 11.92 17.75 -3.38
CA VAL A 477 11.42 19.00 -2.81
C VAL A 477 12.47 20.10 -2.93
N GLN A 478 13.70 19.84 -2.51
CA GLN A 478 14.79 20.80 -2.51
C GLN A 478 15.25 21.20 -3.91
N ALA A 479 15.09 20.36 -4.93
CA ALA A 479 15.50 20.69 -6.29
C ALA A 479 14.69 21.85 -6.90
N ASP A 480 13.49 22.11 -6.41
CA ASP A 480 12.63 23.19 -6.85
C ASP A 480 12.92 24.49 -6.08
N SER A 481 13.19 25.57 -6.81
CA SER A 481 13.56 26.85 -6.21
C SER A 481 12.43 27.48 -5.40
N GLU A 482 11.17 27.27 -5.79
CA GLU A 482 10.02 27.82 -5.06
C GLU A 482 9.82 27.09 -3.73
N ALA A 483 10.00 25.76 -3.73
CA ALA A 483 9.95 24.94 -2.53
C ALA A 483 11.12 25.21 -1.58
N ARG A 484 12.35 25.31 -2.10
CA ARG A 484 13.53 25.63 -1.28
C ARG A 484 13.39 26.99 -0.61
N SER A 485 12.97 28.02 -1.35
CA SER A 485 12.73 29.36 -0.79
C SER A 485 11.65 29.35 0.30
N PHE A 486 10.61 28.52 0.15
CA PHE A 486 9.61 28.31 1.20
C PHE A 486 10.22 27.68 2.46
N LEU A 487 11.05 26.63 2.32
CA LEU A 487 11.73 25.98 3.44
C LEU A 487 12.70 26.92 4.18
N GLU A 488 13.35 27.84 3.46
CA GLU A 488 14.16 28.94 4.03
C GLU A 488 13.33 29.94 4.85
N GLY A 489 12.00 29.94 4.66
CA GLY A 489 11.04 30.76 5.39
C GLY A 489 10.43 31.92 4.61
N ALA A 490 10.67 32.01 3.30
CA ALA A 490 9.94 32.94 2.45
C ALA A 490 8.45 32.56 2.39
N ALA A 491 7.58 33.56 2.36
CA ALA A 491 6.17 33.31 2.10
C ALA A 491 5.97 32.89 0.65
N ASP A 492 5.02 32.00 0.42
CA ASP A 492 4.51 31.76 -0.93
C ASP A 492 3.78 33.02 -1.47
N PRO A 493 3.38 33.06 -2.76
CA PRO A 493 2.70 34.21 -3.35
C PRO A 493 1.37 34.61 -2.66
N TRP A 494 0.82 33.76 -1.80
CA TRP A 494 -0.45 33.98 -1.10
C TRP A 494 -0.27 34.22 0.41
N GLY A 495 0.97 34.23 0.91
CA GLY A 495 1.30 34.56 2.30
C GLY A 495 1.55 33.37 3.22
N THR A 496 1.38 32.12 2.76
CA THR A 496 1.67 30.93 3.58
C THR A 496 3.18 30.81 3.80
N LYS A 497 3.60 30.56 5.03
CA LYS A 497 5.00 30.37 5.43
C LYS A 497 5.24 28.98 5.99
N VAL A 498 6.48 28.53 5.93
CA VAL A 498 6.89 27.28 6.61
C VAL A 498 6.60 27.38 8.11
N ASN A 499 6.14 26.28 8.69
CA ASN A 499 6.05 26.15 10.13
C ASN A 499 7.43 26.40 10.77
N PRO A 500 7.58 27.40 11.65
CA PRO A 500 8.90 27.81 12.15
C PRO A 500 9.65 26.71 12.91
N TYR A 501 8.96 25.73 13.51
CA TYR A 501 9.60 24.59 14.17
C TYR A 501 10.41 23.70 13.22
N TYR A 502 10.13 23.76 11.92
CA TYR A 502 10.88 23.01 10.90
C TYR A 502 12.08 23.78 10.35
N ARG A 503 12.20 25.09 10.63
CA ARG A 503 13.35 25.88 10.16
C ARG A 503 14.64 25.52 10.87
N GLU A 504 14.55 25.08 12.12
CA GLU A 504 15.72 24.66 12.92
C GLU A 504 16.36 23.36 12.39
N LEU A 505 15.70 22.68 11.45
CA LEU A 505 16.16 21.44 10.84
C LEU A 505 16.96 21.67 9.53
N ASP A 506 17.06 22.92 9.06
CA ASP A 506 17.75 23.32 7.82
C ASP A 506 17.33 22.49 6.59
N LEU A 507 16.03 22.18 6.45
CA LEU A 507 15.50 21.30 5.40
C LEU A 507 15.62 21.88 3.98
N ASP A 508 15.98 23.15 3.84
CA ASP A 508 16.32 23.79 2.57
C ASP A 508 17.65 23.29 1.99
N SER A 509 18.56 22.80 2.84
CA SER A 509 19.93 22.43 2.47
C SER A 509 20.37 21.05 2.96
N LYS A 510 19.92 20.61 4.14
CA LYS A 510 20.14 19.25 4.66
C LYS A 510 19.13 18.30 4.04
N VAL A 511 19.59 17.16 3.55
CA VAL A 511 18.73 16.07 3.04
C VAL A 511 18.54 15.05 4.17
N PRO A 512 17.45 15.09 4.94
CA PRO A 512 17.21 14.06 5.94
C PRO A 512 16.78 12.75 5.29
N VAL A 513 16.89 11.68 6.07
CA VAL A 513 16.53 10.29 5.74
C VAL A 513 15.25 9.85 6.45
N ASP A 514 14.59 10.77 7.16
CA ASP A 514 13.34 10.60 7.88
C ASP A 514 12.37 11.76 7.55
N PHE A 515 11.16 11.70 8.13
CA PHE A 515 10.16 12.77 8.02
C PHE A 515 9.83 13.33 9.41
N PRO A 516 10.53 14.36 9.88
CA PRO A 516 10.38 14.86 11.25
C PRO A 516 8.94 15.35 11.54
N LYS A 517 8.48 15.14 12.77
CA LYS A 517 7.25 15.73 13.34
C LYS A 517 7.64 16.71 14.44
N ALA A 518 8.04 17.91 14.03
CA ALA A 518 8.75 18.87 14.87
C ALA A 518 7.87 19.84 15.64
N ASP A 519 6.56 19.91 15.37
CA ASP A 519 5.68 20.89 16.02
C ASP A 519 5.23 20.38 17.41
N PRO A 520 5.60 21.07 18.52
CA PRO A 520 5.27 20.66 19.87
C PRO A 520 3.86 21.09 20.33
N THR A 521 3.04 21.64 19.44
CA THR A 521 1.70 22.13 19.80
C THR A 521 0.83 21.00 20.34
N GLU A 522 0.37 21.17 21.58
CA GLU A 522 -0.63 20.31 22.20
C GLU A 522 -2.02 20.97 22.16
N THR A 523 -3.06 20.16 22.01
CA THR A 523 -4.45 20.57 22.12
C THR A 523 -5.12 19.83 23.26
N GLU A 524 -5.59 20.57 24.27
CA GLU A 524 -6.39 20.02 25.36
C GLU A 524 -7.85 19.79 24.93
N LEU A 525 -8.38 18.63 25.26
CA LEU A 525 -9.77 18.24 25.12
C LEU A 525 -10.37 18.01 26.50
N THR A 526 -11.58 18.51 26.73
CA THR A 526 -12.29 18.32 28.00
C THR A 526 -13.65 17.65 27.80
N SER A 527 -14.01 16.73 28.68
CA SER A 527 -15.33 16.10 28.75
C SER A 527 -15.66 15.76 30.19
N ASP A 528 -16.82 16.17 30.67
CA ASP A 528 -17.32 15.89 32.03
C ASP A 528 -16.32 16.22 33.15
N GLY A 529 -15.60 17.34 33.00
CA GLY A 529 -14.61 17.81 33.97
C GLY A 529 -13.27 17.07 33.94
N LYS A 530 -13.06 16.15 33.00
CA LYS A 530 -11.78 15.47 32.74
C LYS A 530 -11.11 16.05 31.50
N SER A 531 -9.78 16.10 31.51
CA SER A 531 -8.97 16.62 30.40
C SER A 531 -8.04 15.55 29.85
N ILE A 532 -7.76 15.63 28.54
CA ILE A 532 -6.67 14.88 27.88
C ILE A 532 -6.09 15.74 26.76
N THR A 533 -4.78 15.68 26.55
CA THR A 533 -4.12 16.41 25.46
C THR A 533 -3.81 15.47 24.29
N TYR A 534 -3.77 16.02 23.08
CA TYR A 534 -3.22 15.35 21.91
C TYR A 534 -2.22 16.27 21.20
N GLY A 535 -1.15 15.69 20.65
CA GLY A 535 -0.14 16.40 19.87
C GLY A 535 -0.08 15.94 18.40
N GLN A 536 0.96 16.36 17.68
CA GLN A 536 1.15 16.01 16.27
C GLN A 536 1.23 14.49 16.03
N LEU A 537 1.82 13.72 16.96
CA LEU A 537 1.93 12.27 16.85
C LEU A 537 0.59 11.53 17.08
N ASP A 538 -0.28 12.08 17.92
CA ASP A 538 -1.63 11.55 18.07
C ASP A 538 -2.47 11.89 16.84
N TRP A 539 -2.37 13.11 16.32
CA TRP A 539 -3.16 13.59 15.19
C TRP A 539 -2.72 12.99 13.83
N ALA A 540 -1.41 12.85 13.65
CA ALA A 540 -0.78 12.41 12.42
C ALA A 540 0.32 11.38 12.76
N PRO A 541 -0.04 10.16 13.21
CA PRO A 541 0.95 9.15 13.56
C PRO A 541 1.78 8.73 12.33
N TYR A 542 2.99 8.22 12.59
CA TYR A 542 3.73 7.49 11.57
C TYR A 542 3.02 6.18 11.24
N VAL A 543 3.15 5.74 10.00
CA VAL A 543 2.85 4.35 9.63
C VAL A 543 4.11 3.50 9.75
N ALA A 544 3.95 2.22 10.03
CA ALA A 544 5.08 1.30 10.19
C ALA A 544 5.85 1.14 8.88
N ASP A 545 5.13 1.10 7.76
CA ASP A 545 5.65 0.93 6.42
C ASP A 545 4.68 1.52 5.36
N MET A 546 5.15 1.67 4.11
CA MET A 546 4.36 2.18 2.99
C MET A 546 3.18 1.26 2.64
N HIS A 547 3.29 -0.05 2.86
CA HIS A 547 2.19 -0.99 2.68
C HIS A 547 1.00 -0.70 3.60
N GLN A 548 1.25 -0.55 4.91
CA GLN A 548 0.27 -0.16 5.91
C GLN A 548 -0.27 1.24 5.61
N GLY A 549 0.59 2.17 5.21
CA GLY A 549 0.19 3.49 4.73
C GLY A 549 -0.83 3.40 3.60
N ALA A 550 -0.58 2.57 2.58
CA ALA A 550 -1.50 2.38 1.46
C ALA A 550 -2.85 1.77 1.88
N LEU A 551 -2.83 0.83 2.82
CA LEU A 551 -4.05 0.25 3.40
C LEU A 551 -4.88 1.31 4.15
N PHE A 552 -4.24 2.13 4.98
CA PHE A 552 -4.89 3.21 5.71
C PHE A 552 -5.46 4.26 4.76
N VAL A 553 -4.69 4.64 3.73
CA VAL A 553 -5.19 5.51 2.65
C VAL A 553 -6.46 4.92 2.06
N ARG A 554 -6.47 3.62 1.70
CA ARG A 554 -7.65 2.97 1.12
C ARG A 554 -8.86 2.99 2.06
N ARG A 555 -8.66 2.84 3.36
CA ARG A 555 -9.73 2.96 4.36
C ARG A 555 -10.21 4.40 4.59
N GLY A 556 -9.51 5.38 4.03
CA GLY A 556 -9.85 6.79 4.20
C GLY A 556 -9.50 7.35 5.57
N SER A 557 -8.55 6.71 6.27
CA SER A 557 -8.09 7.08 7.60
C SER A 557 -6.59 7.33 7.59
N ASN A 558 -6.11 8.20 8.48
CA ASN A 558 -4.69 8.39 8.75
C ASN A 558 -4.25 7.80 10.10
N GLY A 559 -5.14 7.09 10.79
CA GLY A 559 -4.89 6.51 12.12
C GLY A 559 -4.88 7.52 13.28
N GLY A 560 -5.16 8.81 13.01
CA GLY A 560 -5.11 9.86 14.01
C GLY A 560 -6.17 9.73 15.12
N LYS A 561 -5.81 10.19 16.32
CA LYS A 561 -6.64 10.23 17.53
C LYS A 561 -6.77 11.67 18.01
N SER A 562 -7.99 12.19 17.97
CA SER A 562 -8.28 13.60 18.31
C SER A 562 -9.62 13.79 18.99
N ARG A 563 -10.25 12.71 19.44
CA ARG A 563 -11.54 12.73 20.13
C ARG A 563 -11.38 12.11 21.51
N ILE A 564 -11.97 12.76 22.51
CA ILE A 564 -12.05 12.22 23.87
C ILE A 564 -13.25 11.28 23.98
N GLU A 565 -13.08 10.14 24.64
CA GLU A 565 -14.16 9.21 25.00
C GLU A 565 -13.98 8.80 26.46
N GLN A 566 -15.10 8.62 27.19
CA GLN A 566 -15.06 8.06 28.54
C GLN A 566 -14.57 6.61 28.50
N ASP A 567 -13.66 6.28 29.42
CA ASP A 567 -13.17 4.92 29.58
C ASP A 567 -12.82 4.71 31.05
N THR A 568 -13.62 3.92 31.77
CA THR A 568 -13.42 3.64 33.20
C THR A 568 -12.19 2.79 33.50
N SER A 569 -11.59 2.16 32.48
CA SER A 569 -10.33 1.43 32.61
C SER A 569 -9.09 2.31 32.37
N ALA A 570 -9.27 3.49 31.78
CA ALA A 570 -8.18 4.44 31.58
C ALA A 570 -7.86 5.18 32.90
N PRO A 571 -6.58 5.51 33.19
CA PRO A 571 -6.19 6.20 34.42
C PRO A 571 -6.95 7.50 34.68
N GLU A 572 -7.12 8.34 33.65
CA GLU A 572 -7.88 9.60 33.72
C GLU A 572 -9.39 9.41 33.62
N GLY A 573 -9.85 8.15 33.48
CA GLY A 573 -11.23 7.82 33.21
C GLY A 573 -11.73 8.30 31.83
N VAL A 574 -10.81 8.70 30.95
CA VAL A 574 -11.00 9.12 29.55
C VAL A 574 -9.82 8.65 28.71
N LYS A 575 -10.03 8.50 27.40
CA LYS A 575 -8.97 8.18 26.43
C LYS A 575 -9.15 8.94 25.13
N LEU A 576 -8.05 9.07 24.38
CA LEU A 576 -8.09 9.50 22.99
C LEU A 576 -8.53 8.35 22.08
N VAL A 577 -9.42 8.66 21.14
CA VAL A 577 -9.89 7.75 20.11
C VAL A 577 -9.88 8.43 18.75
N GLY A 578 -9.79 7.63 17.69
CA GLY A 578 -9.92 8.11 16.33
C GLY A 578 -11.34 8.57 15.99
N VAL A 579 -11.43 9.41 14.96
CA VAL A 579 -12.69 9.74 14.31
C VAL A 579 -12.89 8.75 13.17
N PRO A 580 -13.95 7.93 13.18
CA PRO A 580 -14.18 6.98 12.10
C PRO A 580 -14.36 7.73 10.77
N PRO A 581 -13.74 7.27 9.69
CA PRO A 581 -13.89 7.92 8.40
C PRO A 581 -15.34 7.78 7.91
N THR A 582 -15.99 8.89 7.61
CA THR A 582 -17.39 8.90 7.16
C THR A 582 -17.47 8.57 5.67
N HIS A 583 -18.09 7.45 5.32
CA HIS A 583 -18.34 7.02 3.92
C HIS A 583 -18.97 8.15 3.08
N GLY A 584 -18.54 8.26 1.82
CA GLY A 584 -18.92 9.34 0.91
C GLY A 584 -18.19 10.67 1.15
N SER A 585 -17.37 10.75 2.19
CA SER A 585 -16.59 11.95 2.54
C SER A 585 -15.16 11.62 2.98
N ARG A 586 -14.72 10.37 2.79
CA ARG A 586 -13.41 9.89 3.23
C ARG A 586 -12.29 10.58 2.47
N ARG A 587 -11.23 10.96 3.17
CA ARG A 587 -10.03 11.57 2.59
C ARG A 587 -8.83 11.08 3.36
N ALA A 588 -7.93 10.41 2.65
CA ALA A 588 -6.61 10.08 3.16
C ALA A 588 -5.61 10.07 2.01
N TYR A 589 -4.35 10.31 2.33
CA TYR A 589 -3.24 10.28 1.41
C TYR A 589 -1.93 10.05 2.16
N GLY A 590 -0.94 9.49 1.48
CA GLY A 590 0.33 9.10 2.07
C GLY A 590 1.43 8.99 1.03
N LEU A 591 2.68 9.09 1.49
CA LEU A 591 3.83 8.65 0.70
C LEU A 591 3.89 7.12 0.76
N VAL A 592 3.75 6.50 -0.41
CA VAL A 592 3.72 5.04 -0.58
C VAL A 592 4.51 4.65 -1.83
N ASP A 593 4.92 3.39 -1.93
CA ASP A 593 5.51 2.86 -3.15
C ASP A 593 4.42 2.56 -4.21
N THR A 594 4.84 2.50 -5.49
CA THR A 594 3.94 2.24 -6.61
C THR A 594 3.31 0.85 -6.59
N ALA A 595 3.94 -0.15 -5.97
CA ALA A 595 3.38 -1.50 -5.83
C ALA A 595 2.26 -1.53 -4.78
N SER A 596 2.47 -0.93 -3.61
CA SER A 596 1.41 -0.78 -2.60
C SER A 596 0.25 0.09 -3.11
N ALA A 597 0.53 1.17 -3.84
CA ALA A 597 -0.50 1.98 -4.48
C ALA A 597 -1.32 1.17 -5.50
N ALA A 598 -0.68 0.34 -6.34
CA ALA A 598 -1.36 -0.53 -7.29
C ALA A 598 -2.17 -1.64 -6.59
N ARG A 599 -1.59 -2.26 -5.56
CA ARG A 599 -2.20 -3.35 -4.77
C ARG A 599 -3.50 -2.92 -4.12
N TYR A 600 -3.57 -1.70 -3.58
CA TYR A 600 -4.79 -1.15 -2.97
C TYR A 600 -5.59 -0.23 -3.91
N GLN A 601 -5.24 -0.19 -5.21
CA GLN A 601 -5.87 0.65 -6.23
C GLN A 601 -6.07 2.11 -5.79
N LEU A 602 -5.00 2.71 -5.25
CA LEU A 602 -5.00 4.11 -4.85
C LEU A 602 -5.05 5.03 -6.06
N GLY A 603 -5.66 6.19 -5.88
CA GLY A 603 -5.39 7.32 -6.75
C GLY A 603 -3.93 7.71 -6.61
N VAL A 604 -3.30 8.15 -7.69
CA VAL A 604 -1.87 8.49 -7.70
C VAL A 604 -1.71 9.91 -8.21
N ALA A 605 -1.11 10.78 -7.39
CA ALA A 605 -0.91 12.18 -7.74
C ALA A 605 0.12 12.33 -8.87
N ALA A 606 -0.13 13.26 -9.79
CA ALA A 606 0.85 13.67 -10.77
C ALA A 606 1.79 14.72 -10.16
N LEU A 607 3.10 14.51 -10.31
CA LEU A 607 4.14 15.34 -9.71
C LEU A 607 4.78 16.26 -10.76
N ARG A 608 5.02 17.52 -10.40
CA ARG A 608 5.65 18.52 -11.29
C ARG A 608 7.13 18.20 -11.52
N THR A 609 7.54 18.02 -12.77
CA THR A 609 8.94 17.87 -13.20
C THR A 609 9.64 19.22 -13.31
N SER A 610 10.97 19.21 -13.47
CA SER A 610 11.80 20.43 -13.57
C SER A 610 11.43 21.35 -14.74
N ASP A 611 10.80 20.81 -15.79
CA ASP A 611 10.27 21.54 -16.94
C ASP A 611 8.78 21.89 -16.82
N GLY A 612 8.19 21.73 -15.63
CA GLY A 612 6.83 22.15 -15.30
C GLY A 612 5.71 21.20 -15.72
N ARG A 613 6.01 20.01 -16.26
CA ARG A 613 4.98 19.01 -16.59
C ARG A 613 4.56 18.22 -15.36
N PHE A 614 3.30 17.77 -15.33
CA PHE A 614 2.81 16.88 -14.27
C PHE A 614 2.80 15.45 -14.77
N VAL A 615 3.57 14.57 -14.12
CA VAL A 615 3.82 13.19 -14.56
C VAL A 615 3.37 12.21 -13.49
N LYS A 616 2.66 11.14 -13.89
CA LYS A 616 2.30 9.99 -13.04
C LYS A 616 3.36 8.88 -13.18
N PRO A 617 3.50 7.96 -12.22
CA PRO A 617 4.42 6.82 -12.30
C PRO A 617 3.83 5.73 -13.20
N THR A 618 4.02 5.87 -14.51
CA THR A 618 3.70 4.83 -15.49
C THR A 618 4.99 4.10 -15.85
N GLU A 619 4.85 2.91 -16.43
CA GLU A 619 5.99 2.16 -16.98
C GLU A 619 6.89 3.04 -17.86
N ALA A 620 6.29 3.76 -18.81
CA ALA A 620 7.01 4.64 -19.71
C ALA A 620 7.71 5.82 -19.01
N SER A 621 7.08 6.43 -18.00
CA SER A 621 7.68 7.57 -17.30
C SER A 621 8.79 7.15 -16.33
N MET A 622 8.66 5.99 -15.71
CA MET A 622 9.69 5.40 -14.84
C MET A 622 10.90 4.91 -15.66
N LEU A 623 10.69 4.22 -16.79
CA LEU A 623 11.78 3.85 -17.69
C LEU A 623 12.54 5.06 -18.22
N LYS A 624 11.83 6.16 -18.48
CA LYS A 624 12.44 7.41 -18.89
C LYS A 624 13.27 8.06 -17.78
N ALA A 625 12.84 7.96 -16.52
CA ALA A 625 13.63 8.40 -15.38
C ALA A 625 14.91 7.56 -15.23
N VAL A 626 14.80 6.23 -15.35
CA VAL A 626 15.97 5.31 -15.32
C VAL A 626 16.99 5.64 -16.41
N ALA A 627 16.54 6.01 -17.61
CA ALA A 627 17.44 6.41 -18.69
C ALA A 627 18.22 7.71 -18.38
N GLY A 628 17.72 8.54 -17.46
CA GLY A 628 18.37 9.76 -17.00
C GLY A 628 19.21 9.62 -15.72
N MET A 629 19.19 8.44 -15.07
CA MET A 629 19.98 8.19 -13.86
C MET A 629 21.47 8.20 -14.17
N LYS A 630 22.25 8.77 -13.24
CA LYS A 630 23.71 8.85 -13.33
C LYS A 630 24.36 7.74 -12.53
N ASP A 631 25.52 7.28 -12.98
CA ASP A 631 26.35 6.34 -12.22
C ASP A 631 26.85 7.01 -10.93
N THR A 632 26.93 6.24 -9.85
CA THR A 632 27.54 6.67 -8.59
C THR A 632 29.06 6.42 -8.62
N ALA A 633 29.75 6.72 -7.52
CA ALA A 633 31.15 6.33 -7.35
C ALA A 633 31.35 4.81 -7.31
N VAL A 634 30.30 4.05 -6.97
CA VAL A 634 30.34 2.58 -6.91
C VAL A 634 29.98 1.99 -8.27
N PRO A 635 30.88 1.21 -8.91
CA PRO A 635 30.67 0.69 -10.25
C PRO A 635 29.37 -0.10 -10.42
N GLY A 636 28.58 0.28 -11.42
CA GLY A 636 27.33 -0.38 -11.76
C GLY A 636 26.12 0.07 -10.92
N VAL A 637 26.30 0.95 -9.93
CA VAL A 637 25.17 1.53 -9.20
C VAL A 637 24.82 2.88 -9.80
N ARG A 638 23.53 3.12 -10.02
CA ARG A 638 22.98 4.39 -10.50
C ARG A 638 22.04 4.98 -9.48
N ALA A 639 22.16 6.28 -9.25
CA ALA A 639 21.34 7.01 -8.30
C ALA A 639 20.17 7.74 -8.99
N ALA A 640 19.05 7.84 -8.26
CA ALA A 640 17.94 8.70 -8.63
C ALA A 640 18.36 10.17 -8.57
N ASP A 641 17.96 10.96 -9.57
CA ASP A 641 18.19 12.41 -9.63
C ASP A 641 16.85 13.12 -9.86
N PRO A 642 15.99 13.20 -8.83
CA PRO A 642 14.62 13.70 -8.98
C PRO A 642 14.56 15.15 -9.49
N GLY A 643 15.59 15.95 -9.20
CA GLY A 643 15.70 17.34 -9.65
C GLY A 643 15.94 17.50 -11.15
N GLN A 644 16.43 16.46 -11.82
CA GLN A 644 16.67 16.47 -13.27
C GLN A 644 15.56 15.77 -14.06
N ALA A 645 14.51 15.30 -13.40
CA ALA A 645 13.35 14.71 -14.06
C ALA A 645 12.72 15.74 -15.02
N ARG A 646 12.70 15.40 -16.30
CA ARG A 646 12.22 16.22 -17.41
C ARG A 646 11.91 15.36 -18.61
N ASP A 647 11.29 15.96 -19.63
CA ASP A 647 10.57 15.22 -20.67
C ASP A 647 9.61 14.23 -19.94
N GLY A 648 8.90 13.26 -20.47
CA GLY A 648 7.95 12.47 -19.63
C GLY A 648 8.49 11.68 -18.40
N ALA A 649 9.67 11.97 -17.82
CA ALA A 649 10.27 11.22 -16.70
C ALA A 649 9.52 11.45 -15.38
N TYR A 650 9.26 10.36 -14.64
CA TYR A 650 8.67 10.46 -13.30
C TYR A 650 9.75 10.72 -12.22
N PRO A 651 9.61 11.77 -11.39
CA PRO A 651 10.72 12.23 -10.54
C PRO A 651 11.12 11.28 -9.41
N LEU A 652 10.19 10.53 -8.84
CA LEU A 652 10.45 9.67 -7.67
C LEU A 652 10.67 8.19 -8.03
N THR A 653 11.24 7.95 -9.21
CA THR A 653 11.58 6.59 -9.68
C THR A 653 12.85 6.09 -8.99
N THR A 654 12.86 4.83 -8.54
CA THR A 654 14.00 4.21 -7.84
C THR A 654 14.39 2.88 -8.47
N LEU A 655 15.69 2.56 -8.41
CA LEU A 655 16.22 1.22 -8.66
C LEU A 655 16.67 0.63 -7.34
N THR A 656 16.19 -0.57 -7.02
CA THR A 656 16.71 -1.33 -5.87
C THR A 656 17.81 -2.26 -6.35
N TYR A 657 18.93 -2.24 -5.63
CA TYR A 657 20.10 -3.08 -5.88
C TYR A 657 20.20 -4.15 -4.80
N ALA A 658 20.39 -5.40 -5.22
CA ALA A 658 20.85 -6.45 -4.33
C ALA A 658 22.38 -6.33 -4.18
N ALA A 659 22.88 -6.46 -2.96
CA ALA A 659 24.29 -6.31 -2.60
C ALA A 659 24.76 -7.46 -1.68
N ALA A 660 25.86 -8.12 -2.07
CA ALA A 660 26.46 -9.21 -1.30
C ALA A 660 27.98 -9.22 -1.44
N SER A 661 28.68 -9.56 -0.35
CA SER A 661 30.13 -9.70 -0.33
C SER A 661 30.58 -10.95 -1.12
N THR A 662 31.66 -10.82 -1.88
CA THR A 662 32.35 -11.95 -2.54
C THR A 662 33.11 -12.85 -1.56
N GLY A 663 33.27 -12.43 -0.30
CA GLY A 663 33.92 -13.19 0.77
C GLY A 663 33.01 -14.17 1.51
N LEU A 664 31.71 -14.20 1.22
CA LEU A 664 30.78 -15.20 1.78
C LEU A 664 31.21 -16.62 1.39
N GLU A 665 30.80 -17.63 2.17
CA GLU A 665 31.08 -19.03 1.84
C GLU A 665 30.54 -19.44 0.46
N THR A 666 31.24 -20.32 -0.25
CA THR A 666 30.96 -20.63 -1.66
C THR A 666 29.53 -21.11 -1.89
N SER A 667 28.98 -21.99 -1.03
CA SER A 667 27.59 -22.42 -1.15
C SER A 667 26.59 -21.28 -0.93
N VAL A 668 26.87 -20.39 0.03
CA VAL A 668 26.06 -19.18 0.28
C VAL A 668 26.08 -18.25 -0.96
N ARG A 669 27.24 -18.03 -1.58
CA ARG A 669 27.35 -17.22 -2.81
C ARG A 669 26.57 -17.82 -3.97
N GLN A 670 26.64 -19.13 -4.15
CA GLN A 670 25.85 -19.85 -5.16
C GLN A 670 24.35 -19.68 -4.93
N ASP A 671 23.91 -19.76 -3.67
CA ASP A 671 22.51 -19.58 -3.30
C ASP A 671 22.00 -18.16 -3.61
N TYR A 672 22.74 -17.12 -3.24
CA TYR A 672 22.37 -15.74 -3.56
C TYR A 672 22.51 -15.43 -5.05
N ALA A 673 23.47 -16.01 -5.76
CA ALA A 673 23.56 -15.90 -7.22
C ALA A 673 22.30 -16.47 -7.91
N ARG A 674 21.67 -17.52 -7.37
CA ARG A 674 20.35 -17.98 -7.88
C ARG A 674 19.25 -16.95 -7.69
N VAL A 675 19.24 -16.22 -6.56
CA VAL A 675 18.28 -15.12 -6.33
C VAL A 675 18.46 -14.05 -7.40
N LEU A 676 19.71 -13.62 -7.66
CA LEU A 676 20.01 -12.62 -8.68
C LEU A 676 19.60 -13.08 -10.09
N ARG A 677 19.85 -14.34 -10.45
CA ARG A 677 19.42 -14.90 -11.75
C ARG A 677 17.90 -14.99 -11.87
N TYR A 678 17.20 -15.32 -10.79
CA TYR A 678 15.74 -15.32 -10.79
C TYR A 678 15.21 -13.89 -11.00
N ALA A 679 15.75 -12.92 -10.24
CA ALA A 679 15.42 -11.51 -10.37
C ALA A 679 15.75 -10.95 -11.75
N ALA A 680 16.80 -11.41 -12.43
CA ALA A 680 17.10 -11.02 -13.81
C ALA A 680 16.26 -11.76 -14.87
N GLY A 681 15.71 -12.92 -14.51
CA GLY A 681 15.08 -13.88 -15.42
C GLY A 681 13.56 -13.91 -15.26
N GLN A 682 13.07 -15.02 -14.69
CA GLN A 682 11.64 -15.32 -14.56
C GLN A 682 10.91 -14.34 -13.63
N GLY A 683 11.61 -13.78 -12.63
CA GLY A 683 11.08 -12.79 -11.71
C GLY A 683 10.71 -11.44 -12.36
N GLN A 684 11.06 -11.23 -13.63
CA GLN A 684 10.68 -10.04 -14.42
C GLN A 684 9.37 -10.24 -15.21
N THR A 685 8.66 -11.35 -15.02
CA THR A 685 7.37 -11.62 -15.68
C THR A 685 6.27 -10.87 -14.91
N PRO A 686 5.60 -9.85 -15.47
CA PRO A 686 4.52 -9.15 -14.78
C PRO A 686 3.33 -10.06 -14.50
N GLY A 687 2.74 -9.96 -13.32
CA GLY A 687 1.52 -10.70 -12.99
C GLY A 687 1.17 -10.70 -11.50
N TYR A 688 0.06 -11.32 -11.16
CA TYR A 688 -0.43 -11.44 -9.78
C TYR A 688 0.01 -12.75 -9.11
N GLY A 689 0.40 -13.74 -9.90
CA GLY A 689 0.69 -15.10 -9.47
C GLY A 689 2.00 -15.27 -8.69
N PRO A 690 2.17 -16.41 -7.99
CA PRO A 690 3.38 -16.68 -7.23
C PRO A 690 4.62 -16.77 -8.12
N GLY A 691 5.61 -15.90 -7.85
CA GLY A 691 6.87 -15.82 -8.57
C GLY A 691 6.94 -14.75 -9.65
N GLU A 692 5.82 -14.08 -9.93
CA GLU A 692 5.72 -13.00 -10.92
C GLU A 692 6.05 -11.65 -10.28
N LEU A 693 6.34 -10.67 -11.13
CA LEU A 693 6.59 -9.28 -10.76
C LEU A 693 5.25 -8.57 -10.51
N PRO A 694 4.94 -8.16 -9.26
CA PRO A 694 3.64 -7.56 -8.97
C PRO A 694 3.42 -6.23 -9.71
N PRO A 695 2.15 -5.85 -9.98
CA PRO A 695 1.84 -4.53 -10.54
C PRO A 695 2.39 -3.39 -9.69
N GLY A 696 2.79 -2.31 -10.35
CA GLY A 696 3.44 -1.16 -9.72
C GLY A 696 4.97 -1.22 -9.78
N TYR A 697 5.54 -2.40 -9.99
CA TYR A 697 6.90 -2.55 -10.51
C TYR A 697 6.93 -2.44 -12.03
N VAL A 698 8.11 -2.11 -12.55
CA VAL A 698 8.41 -2.12 -13.98
C VAL A 698 9.50 -3.17 -14.24
N PRO A 699 9.30 -4.10 -15.19
CA PRO A 699 10.34 -4.98 -15.66
C PRO A 699 11.63 -4.24 -16.02
N LEU A 700 12.75 -4.76 -15.53
CA LEU A 700 14.06 -4.22 -15.79
C LEU A 700 14.36 -4.24 -17.30
N PRO A 701 14.87 -3.12 -17.86
CA PRO A 701 15.42 -3.12 -19.21
C PRO A 701 16.47 -4.22 -19.41
N ALA A 702 16.56 -4.76 -20.62
CA ALA A 702 17.48 -5.85 -20.95
C ALA A 702 18.96 -5.56 -20.57
N ALA A 703 19.38 -4.29 -20.58
CA ALA A 703 20.71 -3.89 -20.14
C ALA A 703 20.92 -4.10 -18.63
N LEU A 704 19.94 -3.72 -17.80
CA LEU A 704 20.00 -3.93 -16.36
C LEU A 704 19.89 -5.43 -16.03
N ARG A 705 19.05 -6.18 -16.73
CA ARG A 705 18.97 -7.65 -16.56
C ARG A 705 20.32 -8.34 -16.81
N ARG A 706 21.01 -7.98 -17.91
CA ARG A 706 22.37 -8.51 -18.20
C ARG A 706 23.40 -8.08 -17.14
N GLN A 707 23.26 -6.88 -16.59
CA GLN A 707 24.12 -6.44 -15.50
C GLN A 707 23.90 -7.31 -14.25
N THR A 708 22.66 -7.65 -13.93
CA THR A 708 22.29 -8.54 -12.82
C THR A 708 22.80 -9.96 -13.03
N GLU A 709 22.72 -10.50 -14.25
CA GLU A 709 23.31 -11.80 -14.61
C GLU A 709 24.84 -11.78 -14.43
N ALA A 710 25.51 -10.74 -14.92
CA ALA A 710 26.96 -10.60 -14.76
C ALA A 710 27.37 -10.42 -13.29
N ALA A 711 26.55 -9.75 -12.47
CA ALA A 711 26.74 -9.66 -11.04
C ALA A 711 26.58 -11.03 -10.37
N ALA A 712 25.57 -11.82 -10.74
CA ALA A 712 25.40 -13.19 -10.25
C ALA A 712 26.64 -14.06 -10.54
N ASP A 713 27.21 -13.96 -11.75
CA ASP A 713 28.41 -14.69 -12.11
C ASP A 713 29.65 -14.23 -11.33
N ARG A 714 29.76 -12.93 -11.01
CA ARG A 714 30.84 -12.42 -10.14
C ARG A 714 30.69 -12.93 -8.71
N LEU A 715 29.48 -12.89 -8.16
CA LEU A 715 29.21 -13.36 -6.81
C LEU A 715 29.51 -14.86 -6.68
N GLU A 716 29.06 -15.67 -7.63
CA GLU A 716 29.31 -17.11 -7.62
C GLU A 716 30.81 -17.44 -7.71
N ARG A 717 31.56 -16.74 -8.58
CA ARG A 717 33.02 -16.91 -8.66
C ARG A 717 33.72 -16.55 -7.35
N GLY A 718 33.24 -15.54 -6.63
CA GLY A 718 33.89 -15.01 -5.44
C GLY A 718 35.16 -14.21 -5.77
N ASP A 719 35.87 -13.79 -4.74
CA ASP A 719 37.18 -13.16 -4.87
C ASP A 719 38.26 -14.25 -5.00
N PRO A 720 39.07 -14.28 -6.07
CA PRO A 720 40.16 -15.25 -6.21
C PRO A 720 41.17 -15.19 -5.06
N ASP A 721 41.32 -14.05 -4.37
CA ASP A 721 42.27 -13.89 -3.27
C ASP A 721 41.68 -14.20 -1.87
N ALA A 722 40.35 -14.35 -1.75
CA ALA A 722 39.70 -14.71 -0.49
C ALA A 722 39.87 -16.19 -0.09
N GLY A 723 40.34 -17.04 -1.01
CA GLY A 723 40.54 -18.48 -0.79
C GLY A 723 41.84 -18.86 -0.06
N ALA A 724 42.65 -17.89 0.37
CA ALA A 724 43.91 -18.12 1.08
C ALA A 724 43.83 -17.85 2.59
N SER A 725 42.65 -18.00 3.20
CA SER A 725 42.52 -18.07 4.66
C SER A 725 42.81 -19.49 5.12
N GLU A 726 43.84 -19.60 5.95
CA GLU A 726 44.54 -20.83 6.36
C GLU A 726 43.60 -21.93 6.90
N ASP A 727 43.70 -23.13 6.33
CA ASP A 727 43.34 -24.36 7.02
C ASP A 727 44.19 -24.46 8.31
N PRO A 728 43.62 -24.89 9.46
CA PRO A 728 44.39 -25.09 10.67
C PRO A 728 45.33 -26.29 10.46
N ALA A 729 46.62 -26.00 10.27
CA ALA A 729 47.67 -27.00 10.14
C ALA A 729 47.64 -27.94 11.36
N GLY A 730 47.36 -29.20 11.07
CA GLY A 730 47.43 -30.30 12.02
C GLY A 730 48.77 -30.37 12.73
N SER A 731 48.71 -30.68 14.01
CA SER A 731 49.85 -30.91 14.87
C SER A 731 50.81 -31.95 14.28
N ALA A 732 52.06 -31.55 14.04
CA ALA A 732 53.17 -32.47 13.87
C ALA A 732 54.38 -31.97 14.66
N SER A 733 54.98 -32.92 15.35
CA SER A 733 55.87 -32.83 16.50
C SER A 733 57.24 -32.21 16.24
N SER A 734 57.75 -31.60 17.31
CA SER A 734 59.13 -31.17 17.55
C SER A 734 60.22 -32.24 17.30
N GLY A 735 61.32 -31.78 16.71
CA GLY A 735 62.66 -32.37 16.74
C GLY A 735 63.50 -31.66 15.67
N GLY A 736 64.64 -31.03 15.89
CA GLY A 736 65.62 -31.08 16.97
C GLY A 736 67.01 -31.10 16.30
N GLY A 737 67.79 -30.02 16.47
CA GLY A 737 69.19 -29.88 16.01
C GLY A 737 69.34 -29.18 14.64
N GLY A 738 70.31 -28.30 14.38
CA GLY A 738 71.43 -27.75 15.14
C GLY A 738 72.39 -27.03 14.19
N ALA A 739 73.07 -25.99 14.71
CA ALA A 739 74.36 -25.39 14.30
C ALA A 739 74.51 -24.47 13.06
N GLY A 740 75.23 -23.35 13.30
CA GLY A 740 76.02 -22.54 12.33
C GLY A 740 75.50 -21.11 12.11
N SER A 741 75.90 -20.04 12.82
CA SER A 741 77.20 -19.32 13.00
C SER A 741 77.36 -18.06 12.12
N GLY A 742 77.73 -16.94 12.77
CA GLY A 742 78.28 -15.68 12.20
C GLY A 742 77.26 -14.54 12.14
N GLY A 743 77.27 -13.49 12.99
CA GLY A 743 78.33 -12.50 13.28
C GLY A 743 78.08 -11.25 12.41
N SER A 744 78.20 -9.96 12.78
CA SER A 744 78.54 -9.18 13.98
C SER A 744 78.25 -7.69 13.64
N GLY A 745 78.04 -6.83 14.65
CA GLY A 745 78.14 -5.35 14.54
C GLY A 745 76.99 -4.57 15.20
N SER A 746 77.06 -4.23 16.51
CA SER A 746 77.48 -2.92 17.08
C SER A 746 76.52 -1.77 16.70
N GLY A 747 75.59 -1.23 17.52
CA GLY A 747 75.70 -0.55 18.83
C GLY A 747 76.02 0.96 18.66
N PRO A 748 75.60 1.94 19.52
CA PRO A 748 74.76 1.94 20.73
C PRO A 748 73.64 3.04 20.79
N GLY A 749 72.82 3.03 21.86
CA GLY A 749 71.82 4.07 22.24
C GLY A 749 72.45 5.39 22.76
N PRO A 750 71.84 6.19 23.68
CA PRO A 750 70.76 5.83 24.63
C PRO A 750 69.75 6.95 25.06
N ASP A 751 68.77 6.52 25.90
CA ASP A 751 68.13 7.13 27.09
C ASP A 751 67.62 8.59 27.09
N GLY A 752 66.54 8.97 27.79
CA GLY A 752 65.68 8.39 28.83
C GLY A 752 64.64 9.48 29.21
N GLY A 753 63.66 9.34 30.10
CA GLY A 753 63.24 8.32 31.05
C GLY A 753 62.16 8.92 31.99
N ALA A 754 61.36 8.02 32.61
CA ALA A 754 60.64 8.11 33.90
C ALA A 754 59.64 9.27 34.19
N GLY A 755 58.52 9.11 34.88
CA GLY A 755 57.91 7.96 35.55
C GLY A 755 56.76 8.37 36.50
N SER A 756 55.73 7.51 36.56
CA SER A 756 54.97 7.01 37.72
C SER A 756 53.93 7.81 38.55
N ALA A 757 52.92 7.00 38.95
CA ALA A 757 51.87 7.10 40.00
C ALA A 757 50.62 7.93 39.63
N GLY A 758 49.37 7.50 39.81
CA GLY A 758 48.75 6.37 40.52
C GLY A 758 47.40 6.87 41.06
N GLY A 759 46.28 6.17 40.84
CA GLY A 759 44.99 6.57 41.40
C GLY A 759 43.78 5.85 40.79
N SER A 760 43.20 4.94 41.56
CA SER A 760 41.94 4.23 41.32
C SER A 760 40.71 5.07 41.68
N GLY A 761 39.63 4.94 40.90
CA GLY A 761 38.24 5.15 41.34
C GLY A 761 37.37 6.04 40.45
N GLY A 762 36.24 5.50 39.97
CA GLY A 762 35.04 6.29 39.68
C GLY A 762 34.48 6.16 38.26
N ASP A 763 33.38 5.41 38.15
CA ASP A 763 32.47 5.32 37.01
C ASP A 763 31.94 6.66 36.49
N ALA A 764 31.67 6.72 35.18
CA ALA A 764 30.56 7.48 34.60
C ALA A 764 30.13 6.83 33.28
N GLY A 765 28.99 6.15 33.32
CA GLY A 765 28.13 5.93 32.16
C GLY A 765 27.08 7.03 32.03
N GLY A 766 26.55 7.20 30.83
CA GLY A 766 25.32 7.94 30.52
C GLY A 766 25.01 7.69 29.03
N GLY A 767 23.84 7.23 28.60
CA GLY A 767 22.53 7.21 29.23
C GLY A 767 21.60 8.15 28.44
N ALA A 768 20.61 7.59 27.75
CA ALA A 768 19.55 8.36 27.08
C ALA A 768 18.18 7.89 27.58
N ALA A 769 17.60 8.66 28.49
CA ALA A 769 16.15 8.79 28.71
C ALA A 769 15.85 9.97 29.67
N GLY A 770 15.12 10.97 29.15
CA GLY A 770 14.04 11.70 29.83
C GLY A 770 14.33 12.72 30.95
N THR A 771 13.90 13.97 30.74
CA THR A 771 13.45 14.92 31.78
C THR A 771 12.27 15.72 31.22
N GLY A 772 11.25 16.17 31.95
CA GLY A 772 10.94 16.20 33.39
C GLY A 772 9.50 16.74 33.56
N GLY A 773 8.91 16.98 34.73
CA GLY A 773 9.36 16.94 36.11
C GLY A 773 8.22 17.38 37.06
N GLY A 774 8.46 17.36 38.37
CA GLY A 774 7.56 17.92 39.39
C GLY A 774 7.89 17.41 40.80
N GLY A 775 8.26 18.32 41.70
CA GLY A 775 9.03 18.03 42.92
C GLY A 775 8.27 17.84 44.25
N ALA A 776 9.01 17.20 45.16
CA ALA A 776 9.17 17.42 46.62
C ALA A 776 7.96 17.39 47.58
N ALA A 777 7.97 16.45 48.52
CA ALA A 777 8.26 16.70 49.95
C ALA A 777 8.31 15.38 50.77
N SER A 778 9.28 15.30 51.67
CA SER A 778 9.64 14.16 52.52
C SER A 778 8.73 13.94 53.73
N ALA A 779 8.59 12.69 54.20
CA ALA A 779 8.58 12.32 55.62
C ALA A 779 8.73 10.79 55.82
N ASP A 780 9.21 10.45 57.01
CA ASP A 780 9.88 9.24 57.49
C ASP A 780 9.03 7.98 57.77
N SER A 781 9.72 6.83 57.69
CA SER A 781 9.67 5.59 58.49
C SER A 781 8.52 5.28 59.46
N ALA A 782 7.98 4.04 59.42
CA ALA A 782 7.93 3.09 60.55
C ALA A 782 7.15 1.79 60.26
N ALA A 783 7.57 0.72 60.95
CA ALA A 783 7.15 -0.67 60.89
C ALA A 783 5.77 -1.00 61.50
N GLY A 784 5.26 -2.23 61.25
CA GLY A 784 4.45 -2.95 62.25
C GLY A 784 3.36 -3.91 61.74
N ALA A 785 3.65 -5.22 61.84
CA ALA A 785 2.81 -6.34 62.30
C ALA A 785 1.44 -6.70 61.64
N GLY A 786 1.29 -8.02 61.34
CA GLY A 786 0.02 -8.71 61.01
C GLY A 786 -0.90 -8.94 62.24
N PRO A 787 -1.76 -9.99 62.34
CA PRO A 787 -1.76 -11.28 61.61
C PRO A 787 -3.15 -11.92 61.27
N GLY A 788 -3.09 -13.07 60.56
CA GLY A 788 -3.97 -14.25 60.74
C GLY A 788 -5.24 -14.36 59.89
N SER A 789 -5.72 -15.53 59.46
CA SER A 789 -5.25 -16.93 59.52
C SER A 789 -6.31 -17.83 58.87
N GLY A 790 -5.94 -18.94 58.20
CA GLY A 790 -6.78 -20.14 58.08
C GLY A 790 -6.66 -20.92 56.75
N ALA A 791 -5.81 -21.95 56.74
CA ALA A 791 -5.72 -23.01 55.73
C ALA A 791 -6.54 -24.26 56.19
N PRO A 792 -6.41 -25.51 55.65
CA PRO A 792 -6.02 -26.02 54.31
C PRO A 792 -6.96 -27.15 53.78
N ALA A 793 -6.86 -27.56 52.50
CA ALA A 793 -7.13 -28.94 52.05
C ALA A 793 -6.53 -29.27 50.65
N THR A 794 -6.08 -30.51 50.52
CA THR A 794 -5.21 -31.23 49.56
C THR A 794 -5.58 -31.30 48.07
N PRO A 795 -4.63 -31.67 47.17
CA PRO A 795 -4.74 -31.58 45.71
C PRO A 795 -5.13 -32.89 45.01
N PRO A 796 -5.58 -32.83 43.74
CA PRO A 796 -5.31 -33.92 42.81
C PRO A 796 -4.73 -33.49 41.46
N ALA A 797 -3.64 -34.18 41.12
CA ALA A 797 -3.25 -34.72 39.81
C ALA A 797 -2.86 -33.81 38.64
N ASP A 798 -1.63 -34.04 38.19
CA ASP A 798 -0.96 -33.54 37.01
C ASP A 798 -1.75 -33.69 35.70
N SER A 799 -1.61 -32.69 34.82
CA SER A 799 -1.74 -32.87 33.37
C SER A 799 -0.67 -32.04 32.67
N ALA A 800 0.48 -32.69 32.47
CA ALA A 800 1.48 -32.29 31.49
C ALA A 800 1.11 -32.87 30.11
N ASN A 801 1.04 -32.01 29.07
CA ASN A 801 1.21 -32.29 27.64
C ASN A 801 1.14 -30.91 26.94
N GLY A 802 2.19 -30.25 26.46
CA GLY A 802 3.38 -30.77 25.78
C GLY A 802 2.98 -31.21 24.36
N PRO A 803 3.20 -30.40 23.29
CA PRO A 803 2.87 -30.81 21.94
C PRO A 803 3.79 -31.95 21.51
N LYS A 804 3.27 -33.17 21.58
CA LYS A 804 3.96 -34.38 21.10
C LYS A 804 3.75 -34.50 19.59
N ASN A 805 4.83 -34.27 18.85
CA ASN A 805 5.03 -34.80 17.52
C ASN A 805 4.91 -36.33 17.54
N VAL A 806 4.05 -36.90 16.70
CA VAL A 806 4.10 -38.32 16.32
C VAL A 806 3.62 -38.48 14.88
N ALA A 807 4.60 -38.65 13.98
CA ALA A 807 4.42 -39.34 12.72
C ALA A 807 4.46 -40.85 12.97
N ARG A 808 3.55 -41.65 12.38
CA ARG A 808 3.87 -42.86 11.58
C ARG A 808 2.65 -43.66 11.12
N SER A 809 2.93 -44.39 10.04
CA SER A 809 2.16 -45.41 9.29
C SER A 809 1.29 -44.81 8.19
N GLY A 810 1.42 -45.18 6.92
CA GLY A 810 2.08 -46.32 6.30
C GLY A 810 1.07 -46.95 5.33
N GLY A 811 1.16 -46.63 4.04
CA GLY A 811 0.28 -47.19 3.03
C GLY A 811 0.81 -46.90 1.62
N MET A 812 1.26 -47.95 0.94
CA MET A 812 1.72 -47.92 -0.45
C MET A 812 0.55 -47.68 -1.41
N THR A 813 0.86 -47.02 -2.53
CA THR A 813 0.02 -46.78 -3.72
C THR A 813 -0.55 -48.06 -4.35
N PRO A 814 -1.65 -47.95 -5.10
CA PRO A 814 -1.57 -47.95 -6.58
C PRO A 814 -2.51 -46.89 -7.21
N GLY A 815 -2.36 -46.36 -8.42
CA GLY A 815 -1.69 -46.78 -9.65
C GLY A 815 -2.69 -46.71 -10.82
N GLY A 816 -2.58 -45.68 -11.69
CA GLY A 816 -3.37 -45.50 -12.93
C GLY A 816 -4.33 -44.30 -12.88
N VAL A 817 -4.52 -43.45 -13.91
CA VAL A 817 -4.33 -43.60 -15.36
C VAL A 817 -4.05 -42.20 -15.96
N LEU A 818 -2.84 -41.91 -16.45
CA LEU A 818 -2.46 -40.64 -17.11
C LEU A 818 -2.05 -40.83 -18.59
N GLY A 819 -2.49 -41.90 -19.23
CA GLY A 819 -2.08 -42.26 -20.60
C GLY A 819 -2.78 -41.49 -21.73
N VAL A 820 -3.99 -40.95 -21.51
CA VAL A 820 -4.85 -40.45 -22.61
C VAL A 820 -4.77 -38.93 -22.78
N VAL A 821 -4.54 -38.17 -21.70
CA VAL A 821 -4.52 -36.70 -21.73
C VAL A 821 -3.34 -36.13 -22.55
N ARG A 822 -2.21 -36.86 -22.60
CA ARG A 822 -1.02 -36.46 -23.37
C ARG A 822 -1.27 -36.42 -24.88
N TRP A 823 -2.14 -37.27 -25.40
CA TRP A 823 -2.40 -37.34 -26.85
C TRP A 823 -3.42 -36.31 -27.32
N VAL A 824 -4.35 -35.89 -26.43
CA VAL A 824 -5.32 -34.84 -26.74
C VAL A 824 -4.63 -33.49 -26.90
N LEU A 825 -3.69 -33.14 -26.02
CA LEU A 825 -2.92 -31.90 -26.10
C LEU A 825 -2.06 -31.81 -27.37
N LEU A 826 -1.50 -32.93 -27.81
CA LEU A 826 -0.69 -33.01 -29.02
C LEU A 826 -1.56 -32.84 -30.29
N GLY A 827 -2.78 -33.38 -30.28
CA GLY A 827 -3.76 -33.18 -31.36
C GLY A 827 -4.23 -31.73 -31.48
N VAL A 828 -4.48 -31.05 -30.35
CA VAL A 828 -4.90 -29.64 -30.32
C VAL A 828 -3.78 -28.71 -30.83
N LEU A 829 -2.52 -28.98 -30.46
CA LEU A 829 -1.36 -28.21 -30.94
C LEU A 829 -1.14 -28.34 -32.44
N VAL A 830 -1.28 -29.54 -33.00
CA VAL A 830 -1.14 -29.75 -34.45
C VAL A 830 -2.27 -29.08 -35.23
N ALA A 831 -3.52 -29.18 -34.74
CA ALA A 831 -4.66 -28.52 -35.37
C ALA A 831 -4.55 -26.97 -35.31
N GLY A 832 -4.09 -26.43 -34.17
CA GLY A 832 -3.85 -25.00 -34.01
C GLY A 832 -2.73 -24.46 -34.92
N GLY A 833 -1.64 -25.22 -35.07
CA GLY A 833 -0.55 -24.88 -35.99
C GLY A 833 -0.98 -24.85 -37.45
N ALA A 834 -1.81 -25.80 -37.87
CA ALA A 834 -2.34 -25.85 -39.24
C ALA A 834 -3.28 -24.66 -39.54
N ALA A 835 -4.10 -24.24 -38.56
CA ALA A 835 -5.01 -23.10 -38.71
C ALA A 835 -4.26 -21.76 -38.81
N ALA A 836 -3.17 -21.59 -38.03
CA ALA A 836 -2.37 -20.36 -38.04
C ALA A 836 -1.63 -20.12 -39.37
N LEU A 837 -1.28 -21.18 -40.09
CA LEU A 837 -0.57 -21.09 -41.38
C LEU A 837 -1.51 -20.80 -42.58
N ALA A 838 -2.81 -21.11 -42.47
CA ALA A 838 -3.76 -20.89 -43.56
C ALA A 838 -4.20 -19.42 -43.73
N GLY A 839 -4.24 -18.64 -42.63
CA GLY A 839 -4.71 -17.25 -42.63
C GLY A 839 -3.90 -16.31 -43.55
N PRO A 840 -2.55 -16.29 -43.47
CA PRO A 840 -1.72 -15.42 -44.30
C PRO A 840 -1.74 -15.78 -45.80
N VAL A 841 -1.99 -17.05 -46.13
CA VAL A 841 -2.02 -17.55 -47.52
C VAL A 841 -3.33 -17.14 -48.21
N LEU A 842 -4.46 -17.21 -47.51
CA LEU A 842 -5.76 -16.79 -48.04
C LEU A 842 -5.85 -15.27 -48.27
N LEU A 843 -5.20 -14.46 -47.44
CA LEU A 843 -5.12 -13.00 -47.60
C LEU A 843 -4.22 -12.56 -48.77
N ARG A 844 -3.26 -13.39 -49.19
CA ARG A 844 -2.43 -13.10 -50.39
C ARG A 844 -3.12 -13.48 -51.70
N ILE A 845 -4.12 -14.36 -51.67
CA ILE A 845 -4.87 -14.79 -52.86
C ILE A 845 -6.03 -13.83 -53.18
N SER A 846 -6.55 -13.08 -52.19
CA SER A 846 -7.67 -12.14 -52.38
C SER A 846 -7.30 -10.78 -52.99
N VAL A 847 -6.02 -10.46 -53.19
CA VAL A 847 -5.54 -9.18 -53.78
C VAL A 847 -5.21 -9.30 -55.28
N ARG A 848 -5.55 -10.41 -55.93
CA ARG A 848 -5.43 -10.53 -57.39
C ARG A 848 -6.78 -10.84 -58.03
N ARG A 849 -7.44 -9.82 -58.58
CA ARG A 849 -8.18 -9.99 -59.83
C ARG A 849 -7.89 -8.86 -60.83
N PRO A 850 -7.84 -9.18 -62.14
CA PRO A 850 -7.32 -8.34 -63.20
C PRO A 850 -8.44 -7.60 -63.97
N THR A 851 -8.03 -6.51 -64.63
CA THR A 851 -8.73 -5.66 -65.64
C THR A 851 -10.06 -5.04 -65.26
#